data_AF-A0A915ZLS9-F1
#
_entry.id   AF-A0A915ZLS9-F1
#
_cell.length_a   1.000
_cell.length_b   1.000
_cell.length_c   1.000
_cell.angle_alpha   90.00
_cell.angle_beta   90.00
_cell.angle_gamma   90.00
#
_symmetry.space_group_name_H-M   'P 1'
#
loop_
_entity.id
_entity.type
_entity.pdbx_description
1 polymer ?
#
loop_
_entity_poly.entity_id
_entity_poly.type
_entity_poly.pdbx_seq_one_letter_code
_entity_poly.pdbx_strand_id
1 'polypeptide(L)'
;MIKPQTLAYNSKKILSILNNISKIDGGCTSLIKYPVLIGSRAAKWHVPFFREPNDWDLVATPSQSTLFINKAKSSNVTFKNIKLIHYPGGGLKLVGGCIDPFTNGKSINFDIELVSDKMDLRNMKSNVILNEEESDENDNNNEDDNYVEDNINLSESKIEFEMFNDIQQKISALMICDLCRNIEDKMLFPLLSSFPCIVAPLKILEALKTSHIYWPADFQKNIADLHLLRILLGYNKVSMTQPLCSPQRDKPIELMLKTRIKETEIIRGKPGAHIKLNMTNEEFLDHEDILFVQKHVPHDYLHELVKYGDQPIYKSLKDDQSKAWTKKSLFENLDYKTKLNCVKEEAMVIALERYLIPMISKNQETSYSLALARICTTLTRGWFRQFAIDNYSRLSNLDKDLLPIAYDIIQKFPIKQKKSDALVHDPETQAIFESIRPYTEPISSFECFRNIYNISVNRTGIKITSPVNSNISITAIITTMFLPHYDCTVSAIWTASVVILPSEDLEIINNEKKNGHAKNIDPLEQYDYEDPLNLHPYYYYDVRELSELTSKHVFVFGASVDNNDGSWHMDSPNVADLWAPICIKAKSADYIASVLKIPVLTGDLLFKYVLDCLQPTIQNNGETPLKYWINGLKSKGDIPIEPKQHLWYHAWNHALNGGKFIY
;
A
#
# COMPACT_ATOMS: atom_id res chain seq x y z
N MET A 1 8.69 -13.52 -7.26
CA MET A 1 9.51 -12.28 -7.21
C MET A 1 10.67 -12.54 -6.27
N ILE A 2 11.92 -12.30 -6.65
CA ILE A 2 13.05 -12.48 -5.73
C ILE A 2 13.09 -11.24 -4.84
N LYS A 3 13.03 -11.42 -3.52
CA LYS A 3 13.01 -10.30 -2.57
C LYS A 3 14.37 -9.57 -2.59
N PRO A 4 14.39 -8.23 -2.46
CA PRO A 4 15.65 -7.50 -2.27
C PRO A 4 16.35 -7.96 -0.99
N GLN A 5 17.68 -7.95 -1.00
CA GLN A 5 18.51 -8.38 0.11
C GLN A 5 19.32 -7.20 0.64
N THR A 6 19.15 -6.86 1.91
CA THR A 6 19.99 -5.83 2.56
C THR A 6 21.31 -6.47 2.98
N LEU A 7 22.41 -6.01 2.38
CA LEU A 7 23.76 -6.54 2.63
C LEU A 7 24.43 -5.89 3.86
N ALA A 8 24.06 -4.65 4.18
CA ALA A 8 24.60 -3.92 5.33
C ALA A 8 23.70 -2.75 5.74
N TYR A 9 23.69 -2.45 7.05
CA TYR A 9 22.89 -1.39 7.70
C TYR A 9 23.72 -0.24 8.31
N ASN A 10 25.06 -0.30 8.21
CA ASN A 10 25.93 0.73 8.76
C ASN A 10 27.06 1.11 7.80
N SER A 11 27.49 2.36 7.89
CA SER A 11 28.48 2.93 6.97
C SER A 11 29.83 2.19 6.99
N LYS A 12 30.25 1.57 8.10
CA LYS A 12 31.53 0.84 8.22
C LYS A 12 31.50 -0.45 7.40
N LYS A 13 30.45 -1.27 7.54
CA LYS A 13 30.26 -2.50 6.77
C LYS A 13 30.03 -2.21 5.29
N ILE A 14 29.25 -1.16 4.98
CA ILE A 14 29.05 -0.69 3.61
C ILE A 14 30.40 -0.32 2.96
N LEU A 15 31.22 0.49 3.63
CA LEU A 15 32.55 0.86 3.13
C LEU A 15 33.44 -0.37 2.87
N SER A 16 33.40 -1.36 3.75
CA SER A 16 34.14 -2.63 3.56
C SER A 16 33.73 -3.32 2.24
N ILE A 17 32.42 -3.49 2.03
CA ILE A 17 31.88 -4.13 0.81
C ILE A 17 32.25 -3.32 -0.44
N LEU A 18 32.03 -2.00 -0.43
CA LEU A 18 32.32 -1.12 -1.58
C LEU A 18 33.81 -1.09 -1.93
N ASN A 19 34.68 -1.11 -0.92
CA ASN A 19 36.13 -1.16 -1.12
C ASN A 19 36.57 -2.50 -1.70
N ASN A 20 35.97 -3.61 -1.28
CA ASN A 20 36.24 -4.93 -1.86
C ASN A 20 35.82 -4.98 -3.33
N ILE A 21 34.63 -4.48 -3.67
CA ILE A 21 34.20 -4.36 -5.07
C ILE A 21 35.18 -3.49 -5.86
N SER A 22 35.55 -2.32 -5.33
CA SER A 22 36.47 -1.38 -6.00
C SER A 22 37.87 -1.95 -6.25
N LYS A 23 38.39 -2.79 -5.33
CA LYS A 23 39.69 -3.47 -5.48
C LYS A 23 39.67 -4.44 -6.66
N ILE A 24 38.62 -5.24 -6.77
CA ILE A 24 38.48 -6.23 -7.85
C ILE A 24 38.18 -5.53 -9.18
N ASP A 25 37.43 -4.44 -9.13
CA ASP A 25 37.17 -3.54 -10.27
C ASP A 25 38.43 -2.78 -10.73
N GLY A 26 39.55 -2.88 -9.99
CA GLY A 26 40.85 -2.32 -10.36
C GLY A 26 40.88 -0.79 -10.41
N GLY A 27 40.01 -0.11 -9.65
CA GLY A 27 39.83 1.33 -9.69
C GLY A 27 39.23 1.79 -11.02
N CYS A 28 37.91 1.94 -11.06
CA CYS A 28 37.13 2.34 -12.24
C CYS A 28 37.51 3.76 -12.72
N THR A 29 38.59 3.86 -13.50
CA THR A 29 39.09 5.10 -14.12
C THR A 29 38.56 5.31 -15.54
N SER A 30 37.95 4.28 -16.14
CA SER A 30 37.49 4.23 -17.54
C SER A 30 36.05 4.70 -17.77
N LEU A 31 35.18 4.70 -16.76
CA LEU A 31 33.74 4.87 -16.99
C LEU A 31 33.33 6.34 -17.14
N ILE A 32 33.33 7.06 -16.03
CA ILE A 32 32.97 8.47 -15.91
C ILE A 32 33.70 9.08 -14.72
N LYS A 33 34.20 10.31 -14.86
CA LYS A 33 35.05 10.95 -13.84
C LYS A 33 34.30 11.29 -12.55
N TYR A 34 33.00 11.55 -12.65
CA TYR A 34 32.14 12.00 -11.55
C TYR A 34 30.81 11.23 -11.55
N PRO A 35 30.13 11.11 -10.40
CA PRO A 35 28.77 10.60 -10.34
C PRO A 35 27.83 11.39 -11.25
N VAL A 36 26.79 10.74 -11.74
CA VAL A 36 25.72 11.37 -12.51
C VAL A 36 24.54 11.67 -11.59
N LEU A 37 24.22 12.95 -11.42
CA LEU A 37 23.00 13.40 -10.77
C LEU A 37 21.82 13.19 -11.73
N ILE A 38 20.81 12.47 -11.24
CA ILE A 38 19.57 12.19 -11.96
C ILE A 38 18.36 12.68 -11.13
N GLY A 39 17.15 12.32 -11.58
CA GLY A 39 15.92 12.57 -10.84
C GLY A 39 15.52 14.05 -10.73
N SER A 40 14.72 14.35 -9.71
CA SER A 40 14.07 15.67 -9.55
C SER A 40 15.08 16.80 -9.31
N ARG A 41 16.20 16.50 -8.63
CA ARG A 41 17.26 17.48 -8.37
C ARG A 41 18.03 17.85 -9.65
N ALA A 42 18.31 16.88 -10.51
CA ALA A 42 18.86 17.18 -11.84
C ALA A 42 17.91 18.04 -12.67
N ALA A 43 16.60 17.75 -12.64
CA ALA A 43 15.59 18.55 -13.34
C ALA A 43 15.53 19.99 -12.81
N LYS A 44 15.58 20.18 -11.48
CA LYS A 44 15.63 21.51 -10.84
C LYS A 44 16.84 22.34 -11.24
N TRP A 45 17.99 21.70 -11.47
CA TRP A 45 19.19 22.39 -11.96
C TRP A 45 18.98 22.98 -13.35
N HIS A 46 18.35 22.22 -14.27
CA HIS A 46 18.01 22.70 -15.62
C HIS A 46 16.87 23.72 -15.61
N VAL A 47 15.95 23.61 -14.65
CA VAL A 47 14.67 24.32 -14.65
C VAL A 47 14.44 24.96 -13.27
N PRO A 48 14.77 26.26 -13.09
CA PRO A 48 14.70 26.91 -11.78
C PRO A 48 13.32 26.89 -11.12
N PHE A 49 12.24 26.84 -11.91
CA PHE A 49 10.85 26.77 -11.43
C PHE A 49 10.34 25.33 -11.25
N PHE A 50 11.18 24.30 -11.46
CA PHE A 50 10.85 22.93 -11.05
C PHE A 50 10.57 22.92 -9.55
N ARG A 51 9.65 22.06 -9.09
CA ARG A 51 9.35 21.94 -7.66
C ARG A 51 10.60 21.58 -6.86
N GLU A 52 10.63 21.95 -5.58
CA GLU A 52 11.75 21.58 -4.71
C GLU A 52 11.82 20.06 -4.55
N PRO A 53 12.98 19.44 -4.84
CA PRO A 53 13.18 18.00 -4.67
C PRO A 53 13.49 17.67 -3.21
N ASN A 54 12.95 16.55 -2.74
CA ASN A 54 13.07 16.09 -1.34
C ASN A 54 14.12 14.97 -1.18
N ASP A 55 14.72 14.56 -2.29
CA ASP A 55 15.61 13.42 -2.42
C ASP A 55 16.76 13.73 -3.39
N TRP A 56 17.77 12.88 -3.32
CA TRP A 56 18.92 12.89 -4.21
C TRP A 56 19.08 11.54 -4.90
N ASP A 57 18.95 11.53 -6.22
CA ASP A 57 19.14 10.34 -7.03
C ASP A 57 20.46 10.44 -7.81
N LEU A 58 21.31 9.43 -7.68
CA LEU A 58 22.64 9.40 -8.29
C LEU A 58 22.90 8.05 -8.97
N VAL A 59 23.71 8.08 -10.03
CA VAL A 59 24.42 6.89 -10.54
C VAL A 59 25.91 7.08 -10.25
N ALA A 60 26.52 6.13 -9.54
CA ALA A 60 27.91 6.26 -9.12
C ALA A 60 28.64 4.91 -9.10
N THR A 61 29.95 4.93 -9.31
CA THR A 61 30.77 3.74 -9.10
C THR A 61 30.90 3.41 -7.61
N PRO A 62 31.28 2.17 -7.24
CA PRO A 62 31.59 1.82 -5.86
C PRO A 62 32.62 2.77 -5.22
N SER A 63 33.68 3.15 -5.96
CA SER A 63 34.71 4.07 -5.46
C SER A 63 34.18 5.49 -5.25
N GLN A 64 33.32 5.97 -6.15
CA GLN A 64 32.65 7.26 -6.00
C GLN A 64 31.69 7.27 -4.82
N SER A 65 30.99 6.16 -4.57
CA SER A 65 30.09 5.98 -3.43
C SER A 65 30.86 5.92 -2.10
N THR A 66 32.03 5.26 -2.07
CA THR A 66 32.97 5.33 -0.94
C THR A 66 33.39 6.77 -0.66
N LEU A 67 33.73 7.54 -1.70
CA LEU A 67 34.12 8.95 -1.55
C LEU A 67 32.96 9.80 -1.00
N PHE A 68 31.73 9.56 -1.46
CA PHE A 68 30.52 10.20 -0.93
C PHE A 68 30.37 9.97 0.58
N ILE A 69 30.45 8.71 1.03
CA ILE A 69 30.33 8.36 2.45
C ILE A 69 31.43 9.04 3.28
N ASN A 70 32.67 9.01 2.80
CA ASN A 70 33.80 9.61 3.52
C ASN A 70 33.68 11.14 3.61
N LYS A 71 33.22 11.81 2.54
CA LYS A 71 32.99 13.26 2.57
C LYS A 71 31.84 13.65 3.50
N ALA A 72 30.78 12.86 3.55
CA ALA A 72 29.69 13.10 4.50
C ALA A 72 30.21 13.02 5.95
N LYS A 73 30.99 11.98 6.26
CA LYS A 73 31.63 11.84 7.58
C LYS A 73 32.56 13.01 7.92
N SER A 74 33.40 13.45 6.98
CA SER A 74 34.32 14.57 7.22
C SER A 74 33.61 15.93 7.33
N SER A 75 32.36 16.04 6.86
CA SER A 75 31.56 17.26 6.90
C SER A 75 30.57 17.28 8.08
N ASN A 76 30.75 16.39 9.06
CA ASN A 76 29.86 16.21 10.22
C ASN A 76 28.39 15.94 9.86
N VAL A 77 28.13 15.34 8.68
CA VAL A 77 26.79 14.93 8.27
C VAL A 77 26.44 13.60 8.94
N THR A 78 25.29 13.54 9.61
CA THR A 78 24.79 12.31 10.24
C THR A 78 23.97 11.50 9.24
N PHE A 79 24.23 10.19 9.16
CA PHE A 79 23.44 9.27 8.35
C PHE A 79 22.25 8.73 9.14
N LYS A 80 21.07 8.72 8.52
CA LYS A 80 19.85 8.06 9.03
C LYS A 80 19.53 6.86 8.14
N ASN A 81 19.35 5.67 8.71
CA ASN A 81 18.92 4.46 8.01
C ASN A 81 19.71 4.13 6.72
N ILE A 82 21.04 4.26 6.75
CA ILE A 82 21.89 3.95 5.60
C ILE A 82 21.93 2.43 5.34
N LYS A 83 21.58 2.00 4.13
CA LYS A 83 21.50 0.58 3.75
C LYS A 83 22.13 0.36 2.38
N LEU A 84 22.84 -0.76 2.24
CA LEU A 84 23.28 -1.27 0.94
C LEU A 84 22.38 -2.45 0.56
N ILE A 85 21.62 -2.32 -0.51
CA ILE A 85 20.57 -3.25 -0.90
C ILE A 85 20.89 -3.83 -2.28
N HIS A 86 20.93 -5.16 -2.35
CA HIS A 86 21.01 -5.90 -3.59
C HIS A 86 19.61 -6.27 -4.09
N TYR A 87 19.35 -5.96 -5.35
CA TYR A 87 18.16 -6.34 -6.07
C TYR A 87 18.56 -7.40 -7.10
N PRO A 88 18.31 -8.69 -6.85
CA PRO A 88 18.63 -9.75 -7.81
C PRO A 88 18.03 -9.46 -9.19
N GLY A 89 18.87 -9.41 -10.22
CA GLY A 89 18.47 -9.01 -11.57
C GLY A 89 18.29 -7.48 -11.81
N GLY A 90 18.24 -6.68 -10.75
CA GLY A 90 18.04 -5.22 -10.77
C GLY A 90 19.29 -4.39 -10.45
N GLY A 91 20.27 -4.94 -9.72
CA GLY A 91 21.54 -4.28 -9.41
C GLY A 91 21.77 -4.04 -7.92
N LEU A 92 22.65 -3.10 -7.58
CA LEU A 92 23.04 -2.76 -6.21
C LEU A 92 22.76 -1.27 -5.95
N LYS A 93 22.14 -0.95 -4.82
CA LYS A 93 21.80 0.43 -4.44
C LYS A 93 22.25 0.76 -3.02
N LEU A 94 22.75 1.98 -2.85
CA LEU A 94 23.04 2.57 -1.54
C LEU A 94 21.96 3.61 -1.25
N VAL A 95 21.16 3.38 -0.22
CA VAL A 95 20.04 4.26 0.16
C VAL A 95 20.21 4.75 1.59
N GLY A 96 19.66 5.91 1.92
CA GLY A 96 19.67 6.44 3.28
C GLY A 96 19.20 7.89 3.36
N GLY A 97 19.31 8.49 4.54
CA GLY A 97 19.10 9.91 4.77
C GLY A 97 20.37 10.60 5.28
N CYS A 98 20.55 11.86 4.93
CA CYS A 98 21.59 12.74 5.46
C CYS A 98 20.94 13.86 6.27
N ILE A 99 21.46 14.14 7.45
CA ILE A 99 21.07 15.29 8.29
C ILE A 99 22.27 16.24 8.34
N ASP A 100 22.07 17.47 7.85
CA ASP A 100 23.07 18.52 7.94
C ASP A 100 22.98 19.20 9.32
N PRO A 101 24.08 19.24 10.11
CA PRO A 101 24.13 19.91 11.41
C PRO A 101 23.80 21.41 11.36
N PHE A 102 23.92 22.07 10.19
CA PHE A 102 23.66 23.50 10.02
C PHE A 102 22.23 23.80 9.50
N THR A 103 21.42 22.78 9.26
CA THR A 103 19.99 22.92 8.94
C THR A 103 19.15 22.60 10.16
N ASN A 104 17.88 23.02 10.18
CA ASN A 104 16.90 22.82 11.26
C ASN A 104 16.52 21.32 11.52
N GLY A 105 17.45 20.38 11.39
CA GLY A 105 17.23 18.93 11.57
C GLY A 105 16.52 18.23 10.40
N LYS A 106 16.37 18.90 9.24
CA LYS A 106 15.65 18.33 8.09
C LYS A 106 16.53 17.30 7.37
N SER A 107 16.14 16.03 7.43
CA SER A 107 16.82 14.96 6.69
C SER A 107 16.51 15.02 5.20
N ILE A 108 17.53 14.81 4.35
CA ILE A 108 17.37 14.63 2.90
C ILE A 108 17.69 13.17 2.55
N ASN A 109 16.77 12.50 1.87
CA ASN A 109 16.96 11.12 1.43
C ASN A 109 17.86 11.05 0.19
N PHE A 110 18.60 9.96 0.04
CA PHE A 110 19.39 9.68 -1.15
C PHE A 110 19.24 8.23 -1.61
N ASP A 111 19.29 8.04 -2.93
CA ASP A 111 19.39 6.75 -3.63
C ASP A 111 20.56 6.84 -4.61
N ILE A 112 21.59 6.04 -4.38
CA ILE A 112 22.75 5.92 -5.27
C ILE A 112 22.69 4.55 -5.92
N GLU A 113 22.49 4.51 -7.23
CA GLU A 113 22.57 3.31 -8.05
C GLU A 113 24.04 3.02 -8.37
N LEU A 114 24.52 1.85 -7.94
CA LEU A 114 25.90 1.46 -8.14
C LEU A 114 26.11 0.87 -9.53
N VAL A 115 27.22 1.25 -10.16
CA VAL A 115 27.59 0.82 -11.50
C VAL A 115 29.06 0.43 -11.60
N SER A 116 29.35 -0.63 -12.37
CA SER A 116 30.70 -1.04 -12.79
C SER A 116 30.66 -1.40 -14.28
N ASP A 117 31.78 -1.22 -14.99
CA ASP A 117 32.00 -1.75 -16.34
C ASP A 117 32.57 -3.17 -16.36
N LYS A 118 33.01 -3.71 -15.21
CA LYS A 118 33.63 -5.04 -15.12
C LYS A 118 32.78 -6.06 -14.38
N MET A 119 32.04 -5.60 -13.37
CA MET A 119 31.20 -6.44 -12.52
C MET A 119 29.72 -6.27 -12.83
N ASP A 120 29.01 -7.39 -13.00
CA ASP A 120 27.56 -7.41 -13.08
C ASP A 120 26.93 -7.44 -11.69
N LEU A 121 26.61 -6.25 -11.18
CA LEU A 121 26.01 -6.06 -9.85
C LEU A 121 24.57 -6.62 -9.74
N ARG A 122 23.98 -7.14 -10.82
CA ARG A 122 22.70 -7.86 -10.78
C ARG A 122 22.84 -9.26 -10.22
N ASN A 123 24.01 -9.89 -10.40
CA ASN A 123 24.24 -11.29 -10.11
C ASN A 123 25.29 -11.44 -8.99
N MET A 124 24.81 -11.72 -7.78
CA MET A 124 25.66 -12.07 -6.64
C MET A 124 25.92 -13.58 -6.65
N LYS A 125 27.16 -14.00 -6.40
CA LYS A 125 27.53 -15.43 -6.37
C LYS A 125 26.85 -16.16 -5.21
N SER A 126 26.42 -17.42 -5.44
CA SER A 126 25.54 -18.20 -4.55
C SER A 126 26.12 -18.61 -3.18
N ASN A 127 27.43 -18.45 -2.94
CA ASN A 127 28.08 -18.99 -1.73
C ASN A 127 28.07 -18.03 -0.53
N VAL A 128 27.21 -16.99 -0.55
CA VAL A 128 27.12 -16.00 0.54
C VAL A 128 26.05 -16.45 1.54
N ILE A 129 26.47 -17.00 2.68
CA ILE A 129 25.59 -17.19 3.85
C ILE A 129 25.41 -15.80 4.48
N LEU A 130 24.20 -15.25 4.40
CA LEU A 130 23.81 -14.07 5.15
C LEU A 130 23.25 -14.57 6.49
N ASN A 131 23.92 -14.26 7.60
CA ASN A 131 23.34 -14.49 8.91
C ASN A 131 22.13 -13.54 9.05
N GLU A 132 20.94 -14.11 9.14
CA GLU A 132 19.76 -13.43 9.66
C GLU A 132 19.94 -13.25 11.18
N GLU A 133 19.35 -12.17 11.71
CA GLU A 133 19.28 -11.76 13.13
C GLU A 133 20.45 -10.91 13.68
N GLU A 134 20.25 -9.58 13.65
CA GLU A 134 20.51 -8.75 14.83
C GLU A 134 19.22 -7.94 15.09
N SER A 135 18.50 -8.34 16.12
CA SER A 135 17.35 -7.67 16.70
C SER A 135 17.75 -6.32 17.29
N ASP A 136 16.87 -5.34 17.14
CA ASP A 136 16.93 -4.03 17.78
C ASP A 136 17.10 -4.17 19.29
N GLU A 137 18.24 -3.75 19.84
CA GLU A 137 18.30 -3.24 21.20
C GLU A 137 19.25 -2.03 21.29
N ASN A 138 18.66 -0.93 21.78
CA ASN A 138 19.29 0.25 22.40
C ASN A 138 19.88 1.34 21.48
N ASP A 139 18.99 2.18 20.97
CA ASP A 139 19.26 3.62 20.86
C ASP A 139 19.29 4.21 22.29
N ASN A 140 20.48 4.35 22.85
CA ASN A 140 20.75 5.36 23.88
C ASN A 140 22.08 6.02 23.56
N ASN A 141 21.99 7.21 22.98
CA ASN A 141 23.11 8.15 22.95
C ASN A 141 23.47 8.52 24.39
N ASN A 142 24.59 8.03 24.89
CA ASN A 142 25.39 8.75 25.87
C ASN A 142 26.88 8.48 25.57
N GLU A 143 27.61 9.58 25.47
CA GLU A 143 29.06 9.65 25.44
C GLU A 143 29.63 8.90 26.66
N ASP A 144 30.58 7.99 26.42
CA ASP A 144 31.80 7.92 27.24
C ASP A 144 32.86 7.03 26.58
N ASP A 145 34.05 7.61 26.47
CA ASP A 145 35.29 6.94 26.07
C ASP A 145 35.69 5.88 27.12
N ASN A 146 35.80 4.61 26.72
CA ASN A 146 36.93 3.69 26.98
C ASN A 146 36.57 2.18 27.02
N TYR A 147 37.45 1.37 26.41
CA TYR A 147 37.61 -0.10 26.49
C TYR A 147 36.47 -0.94 25.85
N VAL A 148 36.66 -2.02 25.09
CA VAL A 148 37.69 -3.07 25.08
C VAL A 148 37.94 -3.54 23.63
N GLU A 149 39.20 -3.87 23.36
CA GLU A 149 39.70 -4.49 22.13
C GLU A 149 39.18 -5.95 22.00
N ASP A 150 37.93 -6.13 21.57
CA ASP A 150 37.42 -7.46 21.23
C ASP A 150 37.73 -7.79 19.77
N ASN A 151 38.79 -8.58 19.61
CA ASN A 151 39.12 -9.36 18.42
C ASN A 151 37.98 -10.35 18.10
N ILE A 152 36.88 -9.85 17.53
CA ILE A 152 35.92 -10.70 16.84
C ILE A 152 36.46 -10.95 15.44
N ASN A 153 36.92 -12.18 15.23
CA ASN A 153 37.29 -12.73 13.93
C ASN A 153 36.21 -12.40 12.89
N LEU A 154 36.51 -11.45 12.00
CA LEU A 154 35.76 -11.22 10.78
C LEU A 154 35.90 -12.47 9.89
N SER A 155 34.98 -13.43 10.02
CA SER A 155 34.72 -14.35 8.92
C SER A 155 34.08 -13.51 7.80
N GLU A 156 34.93 -13.00 6.91
CA GLU A 156 34.56 -12.34 5.67
C GLU A 156 33.59 -13.23 4.89
N SER A 157 32.29 -12.99 4.99
CA SER A 157 31.38 -13.29 3.90
C SER A 157 31.83 -12.42 2.73
N LYS A 158 32.72 -12.94 1.88
CA LYS A 158 33.15 -12.30 0.64
C LYS A 158 31.93 -12.22 -0.27
N ILE A 159 31.21 -11.10 -0.18
CA ILE A 159 30.18 -10.74 -1.14
C ILE A 159 30.89 -10.53 -2.47
N GLU A 160 30.68 -11.45 -3.39
CA GLU A 160 31.26 -11.43 -4.73
C GLU A 160 30.16 -11.35 -5.78
N PHE A 161 30.40 -10.54 -6.80
CA PHE A 161 29.54 -10.41 -7.98
C PHE A 161 30.16 -11.12 -9.17
N GLU A 162 29.32 -11.50 -10.12
CA GLU A 162 29.78 -12.05 -11.40
C GLU A 162 30.46 -10.96 -12.24
N MET A 163 31.41 -11.36 -13.10
CA MET A 163 31.99 -10.45 -14.09
C MET A 163 31.07 -10.36 -15.31
N PHE A 164 31.09 -9.23 -16.02
CA PHE A 164 30.40 -9.13 -17.30
C PHE A 164 30.96 -10.16 -18.28
N ASN A 165 30.07 -10.97 -18.84
CA ASN A 165 30.36 -11.77 -20.02
C ASN A 165 29.91 -10.97 -21.26
N ASP A 166 30.70 -11.00 -22.35
CA ASP A 166 30.47 -10.21 -23.58
C ASP A 166 29.08 -10.40 -24.24
N ILE A 167 28.34 -11.42 -23.81
CA ILE A 167 27.01 -11.78 -24.31
C ILE A 167 25.88 -10.96 -23.63
N GLN A 168 26.12 -10.42 -22.43
CA GLN A 168 25.06 -9.86 -21.60
C GLN A 168 24.82 -8.37 -21.86
N GLN A 169 23.55 -7.96 -21.95
CA GLN A 169 23.20 -6.55 -22.13
C GLN A 169 23.65 -5.73 -20.92
N LYS A 170 24.28 -4.57 -21.20
CA LYS A 170 24.65 -3.55 -20.21
C LYS A 170 23.43 -3.16 -19.37
N ILE A 171 23.63 -2.92 -18.08
CA ILE A 171 22.61 -2.35 -17.20
C ILE A 171 22.31 -0.91 -17.59
N SER A 172 21.09 -0.44 -17.33
CA SER A 172 20.69 0.92 -17.74
C SER A 172 21.51 2.01 -17.02
N ALA A 173 21.94 1.78 -15.77
CA ALA A 173 22.84 2.68 -15.05
C ALA A 173 24.18 2.90 -15.79
N LEU A 174 24.75 1.83 -16.35
CA LEU A 174 25.96 1.87 -17.18
C LEU A 174 25.71 2.63 -18.49
N MET A 175 24.55 2.41 -19.11
CA MET A 175 24.14 3.18 -20.30
C MET A 175 23.99 4.69 -19.99
N ILE A 176 23.49 5.06 -18.81
CA ILE A 176 23.38 6.46 -18.37
C ILE A 176 24.77 7.08 -18.24
N CYS A 177 25.73 6.38 -17.62
CA CYS A 177 27.12 6.86 -17.55
C CYS A 177 27.73 7.05 -18.93
N ASP A 178 27.53 6.10 -19.86
CA ASP A 178 28.01 6.21 -21.24
C ASP A 178 27.39 7.43 -21.96
N LEU A 179 26.09 7.68 -21.79
CA LEU A 179 25.39 8.83 -22.37
C LEU A 179 25.82 10.17 -21.77
N CYS A 180 26.26 10.18 -20.50
CA CYS A 180 26.72 11.37 -19.80
C CYS A 180 28.23 11.61 -19.88
N ARG A 181 29.01 10.72 -20.52
CA ARG A 181 30.48 10.75 -20.50
C ARG A 181 31.09 12.07 -20.99
N ASN A 182 30.47 12.69 -22.00
CA ASN A 182 30.96 13.92 -22.62
C ASN A 182 30.25 15.19 -22.11
N ILE A 183 29.45 15.09 -21.04
CA ILE A 183 28.75 16.23 -20.47
C ILE A 183 29.69 17.02 -19.57
N GLU A 184 29.83 18.32 -19.85
CA GLU A 184 30.69 19.23 -19.08
C GLU A 184 29.97 19.87 -17.89
N ASP A 185 28.62 19.94 -17.96
CA ASP A 185 27.77 20.52 -16.93
C ASP A 185 27.94 19.80 -15.59
N LYS A 186 28.48 20.54 -14.63
CA LYS A 186 28.76 20.05 -13.27
C LYS A 186 28.06 20.92 -12.24
N MET A 187 27.56 20.25 -11.23
CA MET A 187 27.03 20.87 -10.02
C MET A 187 27.84 20.39 -8.83
N LEU A 188 28.14 21.29 -7.89
CA LEU A 188 28.62 20.88 -6.58
C LEU A 188 27.44 20.36 -5.78
N PHE A 189 27.58 19.15 -5.26
CA PHE A 189 26.54 18.51 -4.50
C PHE A 189 26.25 19.30 -3.22
N PRO A 190 24.99 19.63 -2.91
CA PRO A 190 24.66 20.36 -1.69
C PRO A 190 25.08 19.53 -0.46
N LEU A 191 25.45 20.20 0.65
CA LEU A 191 25.92 19.59 1.92
C LEU A 191 27.33 18.98 1.90
N LEU A 192 27.82 18.54 0.74
CA LEU A 192 29.18 17.99 0.59
C LEU A 192 30.06 18.98 -0.15
N SER A 193 30.50 20.04 0.54
CA SER A 193 31.36 21.07 -0.04
C SER A 193 32.56 20.40 -0.72
N SER A 194 32.63 20.48 -2.06
CA SER A 194 33.59 19.83 -2.97
C SER A 194 33.25 18.44 -3.57
N PHE A 195 32.01 17.95 -3.55
CA PHE A 195 31.63 16.74 -4.29
C PHE A 195 30.99 17.09 -5.65
N PRO A 196 31.75 17.13 -6.77
CA PRO A 196 31.20 17.42 -8.09
C PRO A 196 30.40 16.25 -8.67
N CYS A 197 29.24 16.55 -9.25
CA CYS A 197 28.41 15.61 -10.00
C CYS A 197 28.13 16.16 -11.40
N ILE A 198 28.10 15.27 -12.39
CA ILE A 198 27.62 15.58 -13.74
C ILE A 198 26.10 15.62 -13.70
N VAL A 199 25.47 16.64 -14.29
CA VAL A 199 24.01 16.72 -14.33
C VAL A 199 23.49 16.05 -15.59
N ALA A 200 22.62 15.03 -15.44
CA ALA A 200 22.06 14.35 -16.60
C ALA A 200 21.22 15.31 -17.49
N PRO A 201 21.36 15.25 -18.83
CA PRO A 201 20.55 16.06 -19.74
C PRO A 201 19.05 15.79 -19.66
N LEU A 202 18.23 16.80 -19.97
CA LEU A 202 16.75 16.71 -19.96
C LEU A 202 16.19 15.49 -20.71
N LYS A 203 16.79 15.11 -21.85
CA LYS A 203 16.36 13.93 -22.63
C LYS A 203 16.51 12.61 -21.85
N ILE A 204 17.56 12.49 -21.03
CA ILE A 204 17.78 11.31 -20.18
C ILE A 204 16.80 11.32 -19.00
N LEU A 205 16.59 12.49 -18.39
CA LEU A 205 15.63 12.66 -17.29
C LEU A 205 14.20 12.32 -17.71
N GLU A 206 13.77 12.74 -18.91
CA GLU A 206 12.46 12.40 -19.47
C GLU A 206 12.30 10.88 -19.69
N ALA A 207 13.34 10.22 -20.20
CA ALA A 207 13.35 8.77 -20.39
C ALA A 207 13.30 8.04 -19.05
N LEU A 208 14.09 8.45 -18.07
CA LEU A 208 14.05 7.90 -16.70
C LEU A 208 12.67 8.09 -16.07
N LYS A 209 12.03 9.24 -16.25
CA LYS A 209 10.68 9.48 -15.74
C LYS A 209 9.65 8.61 -16.46
N THR A 210 9.80 8.42 -17.77
CA THR A 210 8.96 7.50 -18.56
C THR A 210 9.09 6.05 -18.08
N SER A 211 10.27 5.61 -17.65
CA SER A 211 10.50 4.20 -17.33
C SER A 211 9.72 3.67 -16.13
N HIS A 212 9.24 4.54 -15.24
CA HIS A 212 8.48 4.16 -14.04
C HIS A 212 7.08 4.77 -13.98
N ILE A 213 6.60 5.39 -15.06
CA ILE A 213 5.30 6.08 -15.08
C ILE A 213 4.10 5.14 -14.92
N TYR A 214 4.30 3.84 -15.19
CA TYR A 214 3.25 2.83 -15.05
C TYR A 214 3.02 2.36 -13.61
N TRP A 215 3.87 2.76 -12.66
CA TRP A 215 3.72 2.41 -11.26
C TRP A 215 2.92 3.51 -10.53
N PRO A 216 1.93 3.15 -9.69
CA PRO A 216 1.07 4.13 -9.02
C PRO A 216 1.76 4.99 -7.97
N ALA A 217 2.85 4.50 -7.37
CA ALA A 217 3.62 5.25 -6.38
C ALA A 217 4.04 6.62 -6.92
N ASP A 218 3.71 7.69 -6.19
CA ASP A 218 3.93 9.09 -6.58
C ASP A 218 3.38 9.45 -7.99
N PHE A 219 2.35 8.77 -8.50
CA PHE A 219 1.91 8.93 -9.89
C PHE A 219 1.62 10.39 -10.28
N GLN A 220 0.89 11.15 -9.44
CA GLN A 220 0.56 12.55 -9.74
C GLN A 220 1.80 13.43 -9.88
N LYS A 221 2.78 13.24 -9.00
CA LYS A 221 4.10 13.89 -9.09
C LYS A 221 4.82 13.45 -10.37
N ASN A 222 4.84 12.15 -10.65
CA ASN A 222 5.58 11.60 -11.78
C ASN A 222 5.01 12.00 -13.14
N ILE A 223 3.68 12.03 -13.30
CA ILE A 223 3.02 12.43 -14.54
C ILE A 223 3.16 13.93 -14.78
N ALA A 224 3.08 14.76 -13.74
CA ALA A 224 3.34 16.20 -13.85
C ALA A 224 4.78 16.48 -14.28
N ASP A 225 5.77 15.86 -13.61
CA ASP A 225 7.18 15.99 -13.95
C ASP A 225 7.46 15.52 -15.39
N LEU A 226 6.87 14.39 -15.81
CA LEU A 226 7.03 13.85 -17.16
C LEU A 226 6.55 14.85 -18.22
N HIS A 227 5.34 15.38 -18.06
CA HIS A 227 4.76 16.32 -19.02
C HIS A 227 5.50 17.65 -19.05
N LEU A 228 5.99 18.13 -17.90
CA LEU A 228 6.83 19.31 -17.85
C LEU A 228 8.14 19.11 -18.65
N LEU A 229 8.83 17.98 -18.45
CA LEU A 229 10.04 17.65 -19.21
C LEU A 229 9.76 17.56 -20.72
N ARG A 230 8.63 16.98 -21.12
CA ARG A 230 8.21 16.90 -22.54
C ARG A 230 7.91 18.27 -23.14
N ILE A 231 7.31 19.19 -22.38
CA ILE A 231 7.08 20.59 -22.81
C ILE A 231 8.43 21.28 -23.07
N LEU A 232 9.37 21.16 -22.13
CA LEU A 232 10.70 21.78 -22.22
C LEU A 232 11.53 21.25 -23.38
N LEU A 233 11.42 19.95 -23.67
CA LEU A 233 12.05 19.32 -24.83
C LEU A 233 11.33 19.63 -26.16
N GLY A 234 10.20 20.34 -26.12
CA GLY A 234 9.41 20.70 -27.29
C GLY A 234 8.60 19.55 -27.88
N TYR A 235 8.50 18.40 -27.19
CA TYR A 235 7.77 17.22 -27.65
C TYR A 235 6.26 17.44 -27.73
N ASN A 236 5.74 18.44 -27.00
CA ASN A 236 4.31 18.77 -26.97
C ASN A 236 3.93 19.94 -27.90
N LYS A 237 4.83 20.38 -28.80
CA LYS A 237 4.55 21.45 -29.79
C LYS A 237 3.70 20.92 -30.96
N VAL A 238 2.49 20.45 -30.65
CA VAL A 238 1.50 19.98 -31.62
C VAL A 238 0.19 20.72 -31.42
N SER A 239 -0.60 20.83 -32.47
CA SER A 239 -1.94 21.45 -32.40
C SER A 239 -2.80 20.77 -31.31
N MET A 240 -3.71 21.53 -30.70
CA MET A 240 -4.71 20.99 -29.77
C MET A 240 -5.61 19.92 -30.41
N THR A 241 -5.68 19.88 -31.74
CA THR A 241 -6.46 18.92 -32.52
C THR A 241 -5.72 17.62 -32.86
N GLN A 242 -4.43 17.50 -32.54
CA GLN A 242 -3.61 16.33 -32.83
C GLN A 242 -3.22 15.58 -31.56
N PRO A 243 -3.11 14.24 -31.58
CA PRO A 243 -2.72 13.48 -30.40
C PRO A 243 -1.33 13.85 -29.91
N LEU A 244 -1.20 13.95 -28.59
CA LEU A 244 0.10 13.85 -27.96
C LEU A 244 0.53 12.40 -28.03
N CYS A 245 1.79 12.19 -28.42
CA CYS A 245 2.38 10.87 -28.57
C CYS A 245 3.69 10.80 -27.82
N SER A 246 4.08 9.57 -27.54
CA SER A 246 5.40 9.24 -27.00
C SER A 246 6.48 9.86 -27.90
N PRO A 247 7.47 10.56 -27.31
CA PRO A 247 8.45 11.29 -28.10
C PRO A 247 9.37 10.34 -28.84
N GLN A 248 9.80 10.76 -30.03
CA GLN A 248 10.85 10.05 -30.77
C GLN A 248 12.20 10.34 -30.10
N ARG A 249 12.83 9.30 -29.54
CA ARG A 249 14.12 9.41 -28.85
C ARG A 249 15.26 8.91 -29.73
N ASP A 250 16.46 9.38 -29.41
CA ASP A 250 17.70 8.88 -30.01
C ASP A 250 17.85 7.38 -29.68
N LYS A 251 18.32 6.57 -30.64
CA LYS A 251 18.42 5.10 -30.51
C LYS A 251 19.11 4.63 -29.21
N PRO A 252 20.20 5.26 -28.73
CA PRO A 252 20.82 4.89 -27.46
C PRO A 252 19.94 5.17 -26.23
N ILE A 253 19.18 6.27 -26.23
CA ILE A 253 18.28 6.64 -25.13
C ILE A 253 17.08 5.69 -25.10
N GLU A 254 16.55 5.35 -26.28
CA GLU A 254 15.45 4.39 -26.40
C GLU A 254 15.86 2.98 -25.93
N LEU A 255 17.11 2.57 -26.20
CA LEU A 255 17.66 1.33 -25.67
C LEU A 255 17.76 1.40 -24.14
N MET A 256 18.30 2.49 -23.59
CA MET A 256 18.40 2.71 -22.14
C MET A 256 17.03 2.65 -21.46
N LEU A 257 16.02 3.32 -22.03
CA LEU A 257 14.64 3.29 -21.54
C LEU A 257 14.09 1.86 -21.48
N LYS A 258 14.23 1.10 -22.57
CA LYS A 258 13.74 -0.30 -22.63
C LYS A 258 14.43 -1.19 -21.61
N THR A 259 15.74 -1.03 -21.42
CA THR A 259 16.50 -1.74 -20.38
C THR A 259 16.01 -1.35 -18.99
N ARG A 260 15.85 -0.05 -18.72
CA ARG A 260 15.40 0.47 -17.43
C ARG A 260 13.99 -0.01 -17.07
N ILE A 261 13.07 -0.07 -18.03
CA ILE A 261 11.71 -0.61 -17.81
C ILE A 261 11.80 -2.06 -17.35
N LYS A 262 12.58 -2.91 -18.03
CA LYS A 262 12.75 -4.32 -17.65
C LYS A 262 13.34 -4.47 -16.24
N GLU A 263 14.38 -3.70 -15.92
CA GLU A 263 14.98 -3.69 -14.58
C GLU A 263 13.95 -3.26 -13.52
N THR A 264 13.13 -2.25 -13.82
CA THR A 264 12.07 -1.80 -12.91
C THR A 264 10.97 -2.86 -12.75
N GLU A 265 10.60 -3.57 -13.82
CA GLU A 265 9.66 -4.70 -13.77
C GLU A 265 10.20 -5.86 -12.92
N ILE A 266 11.51 -6.11 -12.94
CA ILE A 266 12.16 -7.11 -12.07
C ILE A 266 12.06 -6.67 -10.59
N ILE A 267 12.36 -5.39 -10.31
CA ILE A 267 12.42 -4.84 -8.95
C ILE A 267 11.03 -4.65 -8.33
N ARG A 268 10.05 -4.19 -9.11
CA ARG A 268 8.73 -3.74 -8.63
C ARG A 268 7.56 -4.59 -9.12
N GLY A 269 7.82 -5.63 -9.92
CA GLY A 269 6.79 -6.39 -10.61
C GLY A 269 6.31 -5.69 -11.88
N LYS A 270 5.64 -6.46 -12.75
CA LYS A 270 5.15 -5.98 -14.05
C LYS A 270 3.80 -5.26 -13.90
N PRO A 271 3.69 -3.95 -14.21
CA PRO A 271 2.47 -3.19 -13.98
C PRO A 271 1.28 -3.72 -14.77
N GLY A 272 0.24 -4.07 -14.02
CA GLY A 272 -1.02 -4.57 -14.53
C GLY A 272 -1.01 -6.04 -14.90
N ALA A 273 0.02 -6.85 -14.58
CA ALA A 273 0.23 -8.27 -14.96
C ALA A 273 -0.96 -9.25 -14.77
N HIS A 274 -1.93 -8.91 -13.94
CA HIS A 274 -3.26 -9.53 -13.78
C HIS A 274 -4.19 -9.38 -14.98
N ILE A 275 -4.25 -8.20 -15.61
CA ILE A 275 -5.22 -7.89 -16.68
C ILE A 275 -5.17 -8.91 -17.83
N LYS A 276 -6.17 -9.78 -17.89
CA LYS A 276 -6.44 -10.70 -18.99
C LYS A 276 -7.67 -10.19 -19.75
N LEU A 277 -7.46 -9.55 -20.90
CA LEU A 277 -8.56 -8.92 -21.66
C LEU A 277 -9.28 -9.89 -22.62
N ASN A 278 -8.74 -11.08 -22.85
CA ASN A 278 -9.31 -12.09 -23.75
C ASN A 278 -10.11 -13.14 -22.96
N MET A 279 -11.17 -12.68 -22.32
CA MET A 279 -12.13 -13.49 -21.56
C MET A 279 -13.54 -12.90 -21.74
N THR A 280 -14.57 -13.58 -21.26
CA THR A 280 -15.94 -13.07 -21.34
C THR A 280 -16.09 -11.82 -20.46
N ASN A 281 -17.09 -10.97 -20.73
CA ASN A 281 -17.37 -9.82 -19.85
C ASN A 281 -17.66 -10.28 -18.41
N GLU A 282 -18.36 -11.40 -18.24
CA GLU A 282 -18.67 -11.99 -16.94
C GLU A 282 -17.41 -12.47 -16.21
N GLU A 283 -16.51 -13.20 -16.89
CA GLU A 283 -15.22 -13.64 -16.31
C GLU A 283 -14.26 -12.47 -16.02
N PHE A 284 -14.26 -11.43 -16.86
CA PHE A 284 -13.49 -10.20 -16.61
C PHE A 284 -13.99 -9.46 -15.38
N LEU A 285 -15.31 -9.44 -15.20
CA LEU A 285 -15.95 -8.82 -14.06
C LEU A 285 -15.84 -9.71 -12.81
N ASP A 286 -15.83 -11.04 -12.92
CA ASP A 286 -15.82 -12.00 -11.79
C ASP A 286 -14.43 -12.44 -11.35
N HIS A 287 -13.37 -12.03 -12.05
CA HIS A 287 -12.02 -12.11 -11.51
C HIS A 287 -11.97 -11.38 -10.15
N GLU A 288 -11.39 -12.04 -9.14
CA GLU A 288 -11.31 -11.68 -7.72
C GLU A 288 -10.50 -10.38 -7.44
N ASP A 289 -10.52 -9.43 -8.36
CA ASP A 289 -9.99 -8.07 -8.27
C ASP A 289 -10.84 -7.14 -7.38
N ILE A 290 -11.62 -7.71 -6.47
CA ILE A 290 -12.76 -7.01 -5.86
C ILE A 290 -12.67 -7.05 -4.34
N LEU A 291 -11.58 -6.52 -3.81
CA LEU A 291 -11.53 -6.14 -2.40
C LEU A 291 -12.36 -4.88 -2.10
N PHE A 292 -12.74 -4.08 -3.12
CA PHE A 292 -13.44 -2.80 -2.92
C PHE A 292 -14.45 -2.39 -3.99
N VAL A 293 -14.62 -3.17 -5.07
CA VAL A 293 -15.70 -2.90 -6.04
C VAL A 293 -17.01 -3.45 -5.47
N GLN A 294 -17.71 -2.64 -4.69
CA GLN A 294 -19.13 -2.94 -4.44
C GLN A 294 -19.84 -2.77 -5.78
N LYS A 295 -20.02 -3.88 -6.54
CA LYS A 295 -20.79 -3.93 -7.78
C LYS A 295 -22.26 -3.63 -7.45
N HIS A 296 -22.57 -2.36 -7.17
CA HIS A 296 -23.93 -1.87 -6.99
C HIS A 296 -24.70 -1.93 -8.31
N VAL A 297 -23.97 -1.73 -9.43
CA VAL A 297 -24.51 -1.56 -10.77
C VAL A 297 -23.57 -2.21 -11.78
N PRO A 298 -24.09 -2.86 -12.84
CA PRO A 298 -23.27 -3.36 -13.94
C PRO A 298 -22.42 -2.26 -14.58
N HIS A 299 -21.12 -2.52 -14.79
CA HIS A 299 -20.16 -1.57 -15.36
C HIS A 299 -20.63 -1.00 -16.71
N ASP A 300 -21.05 -1.86 -17.64
CA ASP A 300 -21.56 -1.45 -18.97
C ASP A 300 -22.79 -0.53 -18.91
N TYR A 301 -23.61 -0.62 -17.84
CA TYR A 301 -24.75 0.30 -17.66
C TYR A 301 -24.27 1.72 -17.31
N LEU A 302 -23.17 1.86 -16.58
CA LEU A 302 -22.62 3.18 -16.24
C LEU A 302 -22.13 3.92 -17.49
N HIS A 303 -21.58 3.20 -18.48
CA HIS A 303 -21.20 3.79 -19.76
C HIS A 303 -22.37 4.47 -20.47
N GLU A 304 -23.59 3.92 -20.38
CA GLU A 304 -24.78 4.55 -20.97
C GLU A 304 -25.13 5.90 -20.34
N LEU A 305 -24.75 6.11 -19.07
CA LEU A 305 -25.03 7.34 -18.33
C LEU A 305 -23.98 8.43 -18.61
N VAL A 306 -22.75 8.03 -18.96
CA VAL A 306 -21.63 8.97 -19.17
C VAL A 306 -21.18 9.09 -20.64
N LYS A 307 -21.86 8.43 -21.58
CA LYS A 307 -21.56 8.47 -23.04
C LYS A 307 -21.58 9.88 -23.64
N TYR A 308 -20.74 10.12 -24.65
CA TYR A 308 -20.65 11.43 -25.34
C TYR A 308 -21.56 11.55 -26.57
N GLY A 309 -22.13 10.45 -27.06
CA GLY A 309 -23.06 10.43 -28.19
C GLY A 309 -24.23 9.50 -27.95
N ASP A 310 -24.85 9.00 -29.01
CA ASP A 310 -26.04 8.14 -28.91
C ASP A 310 -25.76 6.79 -28.23
N GLN A 311 -24.51 6.31 -28.35
CA GLN A 311 -24.05 5.06 -27.74
C GLN A 311 -22.66 5.24 -27.11
N PRO A 312 -22.32 4.43 -26.09
CA PRO A 312 -20.98 4.35 -25.52
C PRO A 312 -19.90 4.10 -26.58
N ILE A 313 -18.78 4.82 -26.48
CA ILE A 313 -17.73 4.75 -27.51
C ILE A 313 -17.09 3.36 -27.55
N TYR A 314 -16.93 2.70 -26.39
CA TYR A 314 -16.30 1.38 -26.32
C TYR A 314 -17.00 0.31 -27.17
N LYS A 315 -18.32 0.42 -27.41
CA LYS A 315 -19.08 -0.52 -28.24
C LYS A 315 -18.59 -0.53 -29.68
N SER A 316 -18.17 0.63 -30.19
CA SER A 316 -17.59 0.76 -31.55
C SER A 316 -16.17 0.17 -31.66
N LEU A 317 -15.54 -0.17 -30.53
CA LEU A 317 -14.19 -0.72 -30.46
C LEU A 317 -14.16 -2.25 -30.30
N LYS A 318 -15.32 -2.90 -30.23
CA LYS A 318 -15.49 -4.35 -30.06
C LYS A 318 -16.01 -4.98 -31.36
N ASP A 319 -15.36 -6.04 -31.82
CA ASP A 319 -15.88 -6.92 -32.87
C ASP A 319 -16.94 -7.89 -32.33
N ASP A 320 -16.71 -8.37 -31.11
CA ASP A 320 -17.57 -9.29 -30.39
C ASP A 320 -18.01 -8.61 -29.09
N GLN A 321 -19.29 -8.27 -29.01
CA GLN A 321 -19.85 -7.55 -27.87
C GLN A 321 -19.84 -8.40 -26.58
N SER A 322 -19.67 -9.72 -26.68
CA SER A 322 -19.60 -10.62 -25.52
C SER A 322 -18.24 -10.63 -24.80
N LYS A 323 -17.21 -10.01 -25.39
CA LYS A 323 -15.85 -9.95 -24.84
C LYS A 323 -15.48 -8.56 -24.34
N ALA A 324 -14.58 -8.51 -23.35
CA ALA A 324 -14.01 -7.25 -22.86
C ALA A 324 -12.97 -6.66 -23.83
N TRP A 325 -12.52 -7.43 -24.82
CA TRP A 325 -11.43 -7.08 -25.72
C TRP A 325 -11.77 -5.95 -26.69
N THR A 326 -11.00 -4.85 -26.65
CA THR A 326 -11.06 -3.74 -27.62
C THR A 326 -9.94 -3.84 -28.65
N LYS A 327 -10.23 -3.51 -29.92
CA LYS A 327 -9.24 -3.56 -31.00
C LYS A 327 -8.49 -2.24 -31.18
N LYS A 328 -7.16 -2.34 -31.16
CA LYS A 328 -6.25 -1.22 -31.45
C LYS A 328 -6.54 -0.55 -32.80
N SER A 329 -6.77 -1.33 -33.85
CA SER A 329 -7.03 -0.80 -35.20
C SER A 329 -8.30 0.04 -35.27
N LEU A 330 -9.37 -0.39 -34.59
CA LEU A 330 -10.61 0.39 -34.50
C LEU A 330 -10.39 1.69 -33.73
N PHE A 331 -9.66 1.62 -32.61
CA PHE A 331 -9.31 2.82 -31.86
C PHE A 331 -8.46 3.78 -32.68
N GLU A 332 -7.47 3.29 -33.43
CA GLU A 332 -6.60 4.12 -34.27
C GLU A 332 -7.37 4.86 -35.38
N ASN A 333 -8.45 4.27 -35.88
CA ASN A 333 -9.32 4.89 -36.90
C ASN A 333 -10.24 5.99 -36.34
N LEU A 334 -10.42 6.09 -35.02
CA LEU A 334 -11.21 7.17 -34.42
C LEU A 334 -10.52 8.53 -34.60
N ASP A 335 -11.32 9.59 -34.73
CA ASP A 335 -10.80 10.95 -34.63
C ASP A 335 -10.26 11.21 -33.22
N TYR A 336 -9.40 12.23 -33.11
CA TYR A 336 -8.68 12.48 -31.87
C TYR A 336 -9.61 12.87 -30.70
N LYS A 337 -10.68 13.62 -30.94
CA LYS A 337 -11.61 14.01 -29.87
C LYS A 337 -12.36 12.78 -29.36
N THR A 338 -12.77 11.88 -30.26
CA THR A 338 -13.43 10.62 -29.87
C THR A 338 -12.48 9.69 -29.11
N LYS A 339 -11.19 9.65 -29.44
CA LYS A 339 -10.17 8.92 -28.64
C LYS A 339 -10.06 9.46 -27.20
N LEU A 340 -9.99 10.79 -27.04
CA LEU A 340 -9.98 11.41 -25.72
C LEU A 340 -11.26 11.08 -24.93
N ASN A 341 -12.42 11.26 -25.58
CA ASN A 341 -13.71 10.98 -24.98
C ASN A 341 -13.85 9.51 -24.57
N CYS A 342 -13.27 8.56 -25.32
CA CYS A 342 -13.25 7.15 -24.95
C CYS A 342 -12.52 6.90 -23.61
N VAL A 343 -11.37 7.56 -23.40
CA VAL A 343 -10.63 7.43 -22.13
C VAL A 343 -11.36 8.14 -21.00
N LYS A 344 -11.96 9.30 -21.26
CA LYS A 344 -12.78 10.02 -20.28
C LYS A 344 -13.99 9.20 -19.86
N GLU A 345 -14.67 8.55 -20.81
CA GLU A 345 -15.83 7.67 -20.55
C GLU A 345 -15.46 6.57 -19.56
N GLU A 346 -14.37 5.85 -19.83
CA GLU A 346 -13.82 4.82 -18.94
C GLU A 346 -13.47 5.40 -17.55
N ALA A 347 -12.78 6.53 -17.50
CA ALA A 347 -12.39 7.18 -16.25
C ALA A 347 -13.61 7.60 -15.41
N MET A 348 -14.66 8.12 -16.04
CA MET A 348 -15.91 8.49 -15.36
C MET A 348 -16.67 7.27 -14.83
N VAL A 349 -16.71 6.18 -15.59
CA VAL A 349 -17.32 4.92 -15.12
C VAL A 349 -16.59 4.39 -13.89
N ILE A 350 -15.26 4.30 -13.94
CA ILE A 350 -14.45 3.86 -12.81
C ILE A 350 -14.59 4.81 -11.60
N ALA A 351 -14.69 6.12 -11.84
CA ALA A 351 -14.92 7.11 -10.79
C ALA A 351 -16.27 6.87 -10.06
N LEU A 352 -17.33 6.63 -10.84
CA LEU A 352 -18.65 6.30 -10.32
C LEU A 352 -18.64 4.96 -9.55
N GLU A 353 -18.19 3.90 -10.21
CA GLU A 353 -18.22 2.52 -9.72
C GLU A 353 -17.39 2.33 -8.45
N ARG A 354 -16.19 2.92 -8.40
CA ARG A 354 -15.22 2.63 -7.34
C ARG A 354 -15.16 3.68 -6.24
N TYR A 355 -15.69 4.88 -6.45
CA TYR A 355 -15.51 5.98 -5.49
C TYR A 355 -16.82 6.67 -5.10
N LEU A 356 -17.62 7.11 -6.08
CA LEU A 356 -18.81 7.93 -5.81
C LEU A 356 -20.02 7.11 -5.36
N ILE A 357 -20.39 6.06 -6.11
CA ILE A 357 -21.55 5.20 -5.78
C ILE A 357 -21.34 4.47 -4.43
N PRO A 358 -20.16 3.89 -4.15
CA PRO A 358 -19.89 3.28 -2.84
C PRO A 358 -19.71 4.30 -1.70
N MET A 359 -19.83 5.61 -1.97
CA MET A 359 -19.59 6.70 -1.02
C MET A 359 -18.19 6.71 -0.37
N ILE A 360 -17.19 6.13 -1.05
CA ILE A 360 -15.78 6.16 -0.65
C ILE A 360 -15.23 7.60 -0.74
N SER A 361 -15.68 8.36 -1.73
CA SER A 361 -15.38 9.79 -1.87
C SER A 361 -16.65 10.56 -2.20
N LYS A 362 -16.76 11.79 -1.67
CA LYS A 362 -17.81 12.75 -2.04
C LYS A 362 -17.34 13.77 -3.08
N ASN A 363 -16.06 13.73 -3.45
CA ASN A 363 -15.44 14.66 -4.38
C ASN A 363 -15.25 13.97 -5.74
N GLN A 364 -15.97 14.43 -6.76
CA GLN A 364 -15.90 13.87 -8.11
C GLN A 364 -14.57 14.12 -8.82
N GLU A 365 -13.92 15.26 -8.59
CA GLU A 365 -12.61 15.58 -9.20
C GLU A 365 -11.53 14.64 -8.66
N THR A 366 -11.50 14.44 -7.35
CA THR A 366 -10.60 13.47 -6.71
C THR A 366 -10.89 12.06 -7.22
N SER A 367 -12.16 11.67 -7.30
CA SER A 367 -12.57 10.35 -7.79
C SER A 367 -12.16 10.09 -9.24
N TYR A 368 -12.37 11.08 -10.11
CA TYR A 368 -11.97 11.04 -11.51
C TYR A 368 -10.45 11.01 -11.67
N SER A 369 -9.72 11.83 -10.92
CA SER A 369 -8.25 11.84 -10.93
C SER A 369 -7.66 10.49 -10.50
N LEU A 370 -8.21 9.87 -9.45
CA LEU A 370 -7.82 8.52 -9.02
C LEU A 370 -8.14 7.47 -10.08
N ALA A 371 -9.33 7.54 -10.70
CA ALA A 371 -9.71 6.63 -11.78
C ALA A 371 -8.78 6.74 -13.00
N LEU A 372 -8.47 7.97 -13.42
CA LEU A 372 -7.56 8.22 -14.54
C LEU A 372 -6.13 7.76 -14.23
N ALA A 373 -5.64 7.96 -13.00
CA ALA A 373 -4.35 7.43 -12.55
C ALA A 373 -4.30 5.90 -12.64
N ARG A 374 -5.39 5.21 -12.27
CA ARG A 374 -5.50 3.75 -12.40
C ARG A 374 -5.48 3.30 -13.86
N ILE A 375 -6.19 4.01 -14.76
CA ILE A 375 -6.11 3.72 -16.20
C ILE A 375 -4.67 3.81 -16.70
N CYS A 376 -3.92 4.82 -16.25
CA CYS A 376 -2.53 5.04 -16.65
C CYS A 376 -1.55 4.01 -16.06
N THR A 377 -1.93 3.24 -15.03
CA THR A 377 -1.02 2.39 -14.27
C THR A 377 -1.45 0.93 -14.26
N THR A 378 -2.51 0.61 -13.52
CA THR A 378 -2.86 -0.75 -13.13
C THR A 378 -4.12 -1.31 -13.78
N LEU A 379 -5.01 -0.49 -14.34
CA LEU A 379 -6.33 -0.93 -14.85
C LEU A 379 -6.33 -1.28 -16.35
N THR A 380 -5.46 -0.65 -17.14
CA THR A 380 -5.33 -0.95 -18.58
C THR A 380 -3.90 -1.33 -18.92
N ARG A 381 -3.61 -1.79 -20.15
CA ARG A 381 -2.26 -2.14 -20.63
C ARG A 381 -2.01 -1.63 -22.05
N GLY A 382 -0.73 -1.62 -22.43
CA GLY A 382 -0.32 -1.46 -23.82
C GLY A 382 -0.70 -0.10 -24.40
N TRP A 383 -1.28 -0.10 -25.59
CA TRP A 383 -1.52 1.10 -26.39
C TRP A 383 -2.54 2.06 -25.75
N PHE A 384 -3.57 1.54 -25.06
CA PHE A 384 -4.59 2.39 -24.41
C PHE A 384 -4.00 3.14 -23.21
N ARG A 385 -3.25 2.42 -22.38
CA ARG A 385 -2.48 3.00 -21.26
C ARG A 385 -1.51 4.09 -21.73
N GLN A 386 -0.73 3.79 -22.78
CA GLN A 386 0.23 4.73 -23.35
C GLN A 386 -0.47 5.99 -23.88
N PHE A 387 -1.60 5.83 -24.57
CA PHE A 387 -2.39 6.96 -25.06
C PHE A 387 -2.90 7.84 -23.90
N ALA A 388 -3.39 7.23 -22.81
CA ALA A 388 -3.86 7.95 -21.62
C ALA A 388 -2.73 8.75 -20.96
N ILE A 389 -1.54 8.17 -20.81
CA ILE A 389 -0.35 8.86 -20.27
C ILE A 389 0.08 10.01 -21.18
N ASP A 390 0.19 9.76 -22.49
CA ASP A 390 0.65 10.78 -23.43
C ASP A 390 -0.32 11.94 -23.53
N ASN A 391 -1.61 11.72 -23.28
CA ASN A 391 -2.65 12.74 -23.35
C ASN A 391 -3.17 13.19 -21.98
N TYR A 392 -2.48 12.84 -20.89
CA TYR A 392 -2.95 13.06 -19.52
C TYR A 392 -3.36 14.52 -19.26
N SER A 393 -2.55 15.49 -19.69
CA SER A 393 -2.83 16.93 -19.54
C SER A 393 -4.13 17.39 -20.23
N ARG A 394 -4.62 16.64 -21.22
CA ARG A 394 -5.88 16.90 -21.94
C ARG A 394 -7.05 16.06 -21.40
N LEU A 395 -6.75 15.05 -20.59
CA LEU A 395 -7.71 14.14 -19.97
C LEU A 395 -8.02 14.51 -18.52
N SER A 396 -7.11 15.20 -17.82
CA SER A 396 -7.21 15.48 -16.38
C SER A 396 -8.39 16.35 -15.98
N ASN A 397 -8.99 17.09 -16.93
CA ASN A 397 -10.19 17.88 -16.67
C ASN A 397 -11.46 17.04 -16.86
N LEU A 398 -12.21 16.85 -15.78
CA LEU A 398 -13.57 16.32 -15.81
C LEU A 398 -14.49 17.34 -16.48
N ASP A 399 -15.31 16.89 -17.44
CA ASP A 399 -16.21 17.76 -18.22
C ASP A 399 -17.69 17.40 -18.06
N LYS A 400 -18.03 16.50 -17.13
CA LYS A 400 -19.40 16.12 -16.78
C LYS A 400 -19.57 16.07 -15.27
N ASP A 401 -20.77 16.43 -14.81
CA ASP A 401 -21.14 16.30 -13.41
C ASP A 401 -21.59 14.86 -13.11
N LEU A 402 -20.81 14.16 -12.29
CA LEU A 402 -21.02 12.77 -11.92
C LEU A 402 -21.89 12.63 -10.67
N LEU A 403 -22.00 13.68 -9.84
CA LEU A 403 -22.73 13.62 -8.58
C LEU A 403 -24.23 13.28 -8.76
N PRO A 404 -24.97 13.92 -9.70
CA PRO A 404 -26.37 13.56 -9.94
C PRO A 404 -26.54 12.09 -10.35
N ILE A 405 -25.63 11.59 -11.20
CA ILE A 405 -25.63 10.20 -11.65
C ILE A 405 -25.42 9.24 -10.47
N ALA A 406 -24.46 9.54 -9.60
CA ALA A 406 -24.21 8.75 -8.40
C ALA A 406 -25.41 8.74 -7.46
N TYR A 407 -26.03 9.89 -7.18
CA TYR A 407 -27.20 9.98 -6.32
C TYR A 407 -28.40 9.20 -6.85
N ASP A 408 -28.70 9.33 -8.16
CA ASP A 408 -29.78 8.58 -8.81
C ASP A 408 -29.58 7.07 -8.68
N ILE A 409 -28.34 6.60 -8.84
CA ILE A 409 -28.00 5.19 -8.69
C ILE A 409 -28.17 4.72 -7.25
N ILE A 410 -27.64 5.48 -6.29
CA ILE A 410 -27.73 5.15 -4.86
C ILE A 410 -29.19 5.06 -4.43
N GLN A 411 -30.06 5.94 -4.93
CA GLN A 411 -31.50 5.90 -4.67
C GLN A 411 -32.18 4.70 -5.34
N LYS A 412 -31.81 4.35 -6.58
CA LYS A 412 -32.38 3.21 -7.31
C LYS A 412 -31.93 1.85 -6.76
N PHE A 413 -30.71 1.78 -6.24
CA PHE A 413 -30.08 0.56 -5.73
C PHE A 413 -29.58 0.78 -4.29
N PRO A 414 -30.49 0.95 -3.31
CA PRO A 414 -30.11 1.13 -1.91
C PRO A 414 -29.34 -0.10 -1.42
N ILE A 415 -28.28 0.13 -0.63
CA ILE A 415 -27.41 -0.90 -0.08
C ILE A 415 -28.27 -1.95 0.63
N LYS A 416 -28.41 -3.14 0.03
CA LYS A 416 -28.91 -4.31 0.76
C LYS A 416 -27.83 -4.67 1.77
N GLN A 417 -28.01 -4.29 3.04
CA GLN A 417 -27.31 -4.97 4.13
C GLN A 417 -27.57 -6.46 3.94
N LYS A 418 -26.51 -7.22 3.69
CA LYS A 418 -26.58 -8.67 3.54
C LYS A 418 -27.02 -9.20 4.91
N LYS A 419 -28.32 -9.46 5.09
CA LYS A 419 -28.80 -10.19 6.28
C LYS A 419 -28.00 -11.48 6.35
N SER A 420 -27.39 -11.76 7.50
CA SER A 420 -26.77 -13.05 7.76
C SER A 420 -27.85 -14.14 7.59
N ASP A 421 -27.45 -15.29 7.04
CA ASP A 421 -28.30 -16.47 7.08
C ASP A 421 -28.68 -16.73 8.54
N ALA A 422 -29.96 -17.00 8.81
CA ALA A 422 -30.42 -17.26 10.18
C ALA A 422 -29.59 -18.41 10.78
N LEU A 423 -28.92 -18.14 11.91
CA LEU A 423 -28.18 -19.16 12.65
C LEU A 423 -29.19 -20.20 13.17
N VAL A 424 -29.06 -21.44 12.73
CA VAL A 424 -29.86 -22.55 13.23
C VAL A 424 -29.10 -23.16 14.40
N HIS A 425 -29.52 -22.85 15.62
CA HIS A 425 -28.97 -23.46 16.84
C HIS A 425 -29.61 -24.82 17.09
N ASP A 426 -28.93 -25.69 17.83
CA ASP A 426 -29.53 -26.93 18.32
C ASP A 426 -30.67 -26.61 19.33
N PRO A 427 -31.62 -27.54 19.54
CA PRO A 427 -32.79 -27.27 20.39
C PRO A 427 -32.47 -26.87 21.83
N GLU A 428 -31.36 -27.33 22.38
CA GLU A 428 -30.96 -27.03 23.76
C GLU A 428 -30.42 -25.60 23.86
N THR A 429 -29.51 -25.22 22.96
CA THR A 429 -29.02 -23.83 22.84
C THR A 429 -30.18 -22.85 22.60
N GLN A 430 -31.10 -23.20 21.72
CA GLN A 430 -32.27 -22.38 21.41
C GLN A 430 -33.16 -22.15 22.65
N ALA A 431 -33.43 -23.21 23.42
CA ALA A 431 -34.21 -23.09 24.65
C ALA A 431 -33.55 -22.20 25.71
N ILE A 432 -32.21 -22.28 25.84
CA ILE A 432 -31.45 -21.38 26.72
C ILE A 432 -31.58 -19.94 26.25
N PHE A 433 -31.42 -19.67 24.95
CA PHE A 433 -31.52 -18.32 24.39
C PHE A 433 -32.92 -17.72 24.59
N GLU A 434 -33.97 -18.51 24.36
CA GLU A 434 -35.35 -18.10 24.59
C GLU A 434 -35.64 -17.79 26.07
N SER A 435 -34.96 -18.47 27.00
CA SER A 435 -35.10 -18.17 28.44
C SER A 435 -34.44 -16.84 28.85
N ILE A 436 -33.41 -16.39 28.13
CA ILE A 436 -32.65 -15.15 28.44
C ILE A 436 -33.18 -13.95 27.65
N ARG A 437 -33.77 -14.18 26.47
CA ARG A 437 -34.26 -13.14 25.56
C ARG A 437 -35.20 -12.10 26.19
N PRO A 438 -36.17 -12.47 27.06
CA PRO A 438 -37.02 -11.49 27.75
C PRO A 438 -36.27 -10.53 28.67
N TYR A 439 -35.05 -10.89 29.09
CA TYR A 439 -34.21 -10.12 30.00
C TYR A 439 -33.05 -9.42 29.29
N THR A 440 -33.11 -9.35 27.96
CA THR A 440 -32.09 -8.74 27.12
C THR A 440 -32.64 -7.47 26.47
N GLU A 441 -31.99 -6.34 26.74
CA GLU A 441 -32.40 -5.03 26.25
C GLU A 441 -31.33 -4.45 25.30
N PRO A 442 -31.69 -3.96 24.12
CA PRO A 442 -30.75 -3.26 23.25
C PRO A 442 -30.37 -1.90 23.87
N ILE A 443 -29.10 -1.53 23.74
CA ILE A 443 -28.63 -0.20 24.14
C ILE A 443 -28.97 0.78 23.02
N SER A 444 -29.78 1.79 23.35
CA SER A 444 -30.39 2.70 22.37
C SER A 444 -29.40 3.61 21.65
N SER A 445 -28.28 3.97 22.29
CA SER A 445 -27.25 4.81 21.69
C SER A 445 -25.93 4.73 22.44
N PHE A 446 -24.83 4.87 21.73
CA PHE A 446 -23.50 5.11 22.29
C PHE A 446 -23.02 6.51 21.90
N GLU A 447 -22.10 7.08 22.69
CA GLU A 447 -21.45 8.34 22.33
C GLU A 447 -20.69 8.18 20.99
N CYS A 448 -20.79 9.21 20.14
CA CYS A 448 -20.09 9.24 18.86
C CYS A 448 -18.58 9.44 19.07
N PHE A 449 -17.78 8.77 18.24
CA PHE A 449 -16.34 8.98 18.16
C PHE A 449 -16.04 10.42 17.70
N ARG A 450 -15.04 11.08 18.31
CA ARG A 450 -14.53 12.37 17.80
C ARG A 450 -13.61 12.09 16.61
N ASN A 451 -13.98 12.59 15.43
CA ASN A 451 -13.30 12.29 14.17
C ASN A 451 -12.56 13.51 13.60
N ILE A 452 -11.32 13.29 13.17
CA ILE A 452 -10.54 14.22 12.32
C ILE A 452 -10.47 13.71 10.85
N TYR A 453 -10.81 12.43 10.58
CA TYR A 453 -10.75 11.78 9.26
C TYR A 453 -12.02 11.00 8.87
N ASN A 454 -12.09 10.53 7.61
CA ASN A 454 -13.18 9.70 7.01
C ASN A 454 -13.25 8.26 7.61
N ILE A 455 -13.35 8.13 8.93
CA ILE A 455 -13.45 6.84 9.63
C ILE A 455 -14.92 6.40 9.68
N SER A 456 -15.19 5.14 9.35
CA SER A 456 -16.50 4.53 9.56
C SER A 456 -16.47 3.65 10.80
N VAL A 457 -17.25 4.00 11.82
CA VAL A 457 -17.37 3.24 13.06
C VAL A 457 -18.83 2.86 13.31
N ASN A 458 -19.07 1.60 13.65
CA ASN A 458 -20.38 1.11 14.08
C ASN A 458 -20.25 0.43 15.44
N ARG A 459 -21.04 0.90 16.42
CA ARG A 459 -21.06 0.39 17.79
C ARG A 459 -22.48 0.02 18.19
N THR A 460 -22.65 -1.23 18.62
CA THR A 460 -23.94 -1.80 19.04
C THR A 460 -23.76 -2.55 20.35
N GLY A 461 -24.81 -2.68 21.15
CA GLY A 461 -24.70 -3.43 22.40
C GLY A 461 -26.04 -3.82 22.98
N ILE A 462 -25.97 -4.77 23.90
CA ILE A 462 -27.11 -5.30 24.67
C ILE A 462 -26.75 -5.33 26.15
N LYS A 463 -27.75 -5.09 26.99
CA LYS A 463 -27.71 -5.36 28.42
C LYS A 463 -28.47 -6.65 28.70
N ILE A 464 -27.84 -7.60 29.38
CA ILE A 464 -28.46 -8.86 29.79
C ILE A 464 -28.59 -8.82 31.30
N THR A 465 -29.84 -8.78 31.79
CA THR A 465 -30.14 -8.86 33.22
C THR A 465 -30.35 -10.33 33.60
N SER A 466 -29.81 -10.76 34.73
CA SER A 466 -29.94 -12.15 35.13
C SER A 466 -31.40 -12.48 35.49
N PRO A 467 -32.00 -13.55 34.91
CA PRO A 467 -33.33 -13.99 35.26
C PRO A 467 -33.43 -14.53 36.70
N VAL A 468 -32.29 -14.91 37.30
CA VAL A 468 -32.23 -15.41 38.68
C VAL A 468 -31.93 -14.33 39.71
N ASN A 469 -31.39 -13.18 39.27
CA ASN A 469 -31.11 -12.05 40.15
C ASN A 469 -31.16 -10.73 39.37
N SER A 470 -32.24 -9.98 39.52
CA SER A 470 -32.46 -8.71 38.81
C SER A 470 -31.43 -7.62 39.10
N ASN A 471 -30.66 -7.74 40.19
CA ASN A 471 -29.62 -6.77 40.53
C ASN A 471 -28.31 -7.04 39.77
N ILE A 472 -28.18 -8.20 39.13
CA ILE A 472 -27.00 -8.58 38.37
C ILE A 472 -27.31 -8.39 36.89
N SER A 473 -26.46 -7.63 36.21
CA SER A 473 -26.51 -7.53 34.76
C SER A 473 -25.12 -7.41 34.17
N ILE A 474 -24.99 -7.83 32.92
CA ILE A 474 -23.80 -7.63 32.12
C ILE A 474 -24.17 -6.81 30.88
N THR A 475 -23.17 -6.14 30.31
CA THR A 475 -23.29 -5.40 29.07
C THR A 475 -22.31 -5.97 28.05
N ALA A 476 -22.82 -6.33 26.88
CA ALA A 476 -22.03 -6.76 25.73
C ALA A 476 -22.04 -5.65 24.67
N ILE A 477 -20.86 -5.23 24.23
CA ILE A 477 -20.66 -4.15 23.25
C ILE A 477 -19.81 -4.70 22.12
N ILE A 478 -20.28 -4.49 20.89
CA ILE A 478 -19.53 -4.75 19.67
C ILE A 478 -19.19 -3.43 19.02
N THR A 479 -17.91 -3.24 18.69
CA THR A 479 -17.43 -2.10 17.89
C THR A 479 -16.77 -2.65 16.63
N THR A 480 -17.15 -2.14 15.47
CA THR A 480 -16.46 -2.38 14.19
C THR A 480 -16.01 -1.05 13.63
N MET A 481 -14.80 -1.01 13.09
CA MET A 481 -14.18 0.20 12.57
C MET A 481 -13.48 -0.11 11.24
N PHE A 482 -13.58 0.86 10.34
CA PHE A 482 -12.91 0.89 9.05
C PHE A 482 -12.20 2.22 8.87
N LEU A 483 -10.90 2.14 8.63
CA LEU A 483 -10.02 3.29 8.39
C LEU A 483 -9.38 3.14 7.00
N PRO A 484 -9.84 3.91 6.00
CA PRO A 484 -9.19 3.94 4.71
C PRO A 484 -8.03 4.95 4.67
N HIS A 485 -6.91 4.55 4.08
CA HIS A 485 -5.77 5.43 3.82
C HIS A 485 -5.62 5.67 2.31
N TYR A 486 -6.07 6.85 1.86
CA TYR A 486 -6.16 7.20 0.44
C TYR A 486 -4.93 7.95 -0.08
N ASP A 487 -3.75 7.32 -0.04
CA ASP A 487 -2.55 7.81 -0.72
C ASP A 487 -2.34 7.12 -2.09
N CYS A 488 -1.23 7.41 -2.77
CA CYS A 488 -0.88 6.77 -4.07
C CYS A 488 -0.72 5.24 -3.97
N THR A 489 -0.52 4.72 -2.77
CA THR A 489 -0.68 3.31 -2.37
C THR A 489 -1.89 3.25 -1.45
N VAL A 490 -2.91 2.49 -1.81
CA VAL A 490 -4.12 2.46 -0.99
C VAL A 490 -4.02 1.33 0.01
N SER A 491 -4.04 1.71 1.29
CA SER A 491 -4.16 0.77 2.39
C SER A 491 -5.48 0.99 3.12
N ALA A 492 -5.93 -0.05 3.80
CA ALA A 492 -7.12 0.00 4.62
C ALA A 492 -6.92 -0.86 5.85
N ILE A 493 -7.48 -0.40 6.96
CA ILE A 493 -7.46 -1.09 8.24
C ILE A 493 -8.89 -1.37 8.66
N TRP A 494 -9.13 -2.59 9.11
CA TRP A 494 -10.38 -3.00 9.75
C TRP A 494 -10.09 -3.54 11.13
N THR A 495 -10.85 -3.07 12.10
CA THR A 495 -10.76 -3.54 13.48
C THR A 495 -12.15 -3.87 13.99
N ALA A 496 -12.24 -4.90 14.83
CA ALA A 496 -13.47 -5.24 15.53
C ALA A 496 -13.14 -5.67 16.97
N SER A 497 -14.01 -5.30 17.91
CA SER A 497 -13.93 -5.76 19.30
C SER A 497 -15.30 -6.18 19.84
N VAL A 498 -15.31 -7.25 20.62
CA VAL A 498 -16.42 -7.68 21.47
C VAL A 498 -15.95 -7.56 22.91
N VAL A 499 -16.60 -6.67 23.65
CA VAL A 499 -16.33 -6.43 25.07
C VAL A 499 -17.55 -6.88 25.85
N ILE A 500 -17.35 -7.74 26.86
CA ILE A 500 -18.42 -8.17 27.76
C ILE A 500 -17.95 -7.89 29.18
N LEU A 501 -18.70 -7.07 29.92
CA LEU A 501 -18.37 -6.64 31.27
C LEU A 501 -19.62 -6.59 32.16
N PRO A 502 -19.48 -6.63 33.50
CA PRO A 502 -20.56 -6.26 34.41
C PRO A 502 -21.10 -4.87 34.06
N SER A 503 -22.42 -4.66 34.11
CA SER A 503 -22.99 -3.36 33.71
C SER A 503 -22.55 -2.21 34.61
N GLU A 504 -22.28 -2.48 35.89
CA GLU A 504 -21.76 -1.50 36.85
C GLU A 504 -20.38 -0.94 36.41
N ASP A 505 -19.53 -1.78 35.83
CA ASP A 505 -18.22 -1.35 35.33
C ASP A 505 -18.35 -0.35 34.16
N LEU A 506 -19.42 -0.45 33.36
CA LEU A 506 -19.69 0.49 32.28
C LEU A 506 -20.15 1.85 32.83
N GLU A 507 -20.94 1.84 33.90
CA GLU A 507 -21.37 3.05 34.60
C GLU A 507 -20.18 3.77 35.24
N ILE A 508 -19.22 3.03 35.82
CA ILE A 508 -17.97 3.57 36.35
C ILE A 508 -17.16 4.25 35.24
N ILE A 509 -16.96 3.59 34.09
CA ILE A 509 -16.25 4.16 32.93
C ILE A 509 -16.90 5.48 32.48
N ASN A 510 -18.24 5.52 32.41
CA ASN A 510 -18.97 6.73 32.06
C ASN A 510 -18.82 7.85 33.10
N ASN A 511 -18.73 7.52 34.39
CA ASN A 511 -18.61 8.48 35.48
C ASN A 511 -17.18 9.03 35.64
N GLU A 512 -16.14 8.21 35.49
CA GLU A 512 -14.74 8.65 35.50
C GLU A 512 -14.47 9.67 34.39
N LYS A 513 -15.10 9.50 33.23
CA LYS A 513 -15.02 10.44 32.12
C LYS A 513 -15.62 11.81 32.42
N LYS A 514 -16.76 11.88 33.13
CA LYS A 514 -17.37 13.17 33.52
C LYS A 514 -16.46 14.01 34.42
N ASN A 515 -15.52 13.36 35.11
CA ASN A 515 -14.64 13.98 36.11
C ASN A 515 -13.19 14.16 35.62
N GLY A 516 -12.82 13.62 34.45
CA GLY A 516 -11.46 13.66 33.91
C GLY A 516 -11.21 14.82 32.95
N HIS A 517 -10.21 15.65 33.24
CA HIS A 517 -9.59 16.51 32.22
C HIS A 517 -8.94 15.63 31.13
N ALA A 518 -9.13 16.01 29.86
CA ALA A 518 -8.54 15.34 28.71
C ALA A 518 -7.05 15.06 28.96
N LYS A 519 -6.64 13.79 28.83
CA LYS A 519 -5.22 13.44 28.86
C LYS A 519 -4.53 14.22 27.74
N ASN A 520 -3.50 15.00 28.08
CA ASN A 520 -2.60 15.58 27.09
C ASN A 520 -1.89 14.43 26.36
N ILE A 521 -2.31 14.15 25.14
CA ILE A 521 -1.62 13.24 24.23
C ILE A 521 -0.57 14.06 23.47
N ASP A 522 0.65 13.53 23.38
CA ASP A 522 1.79 14.12 22.67
C ASP A 522 1.46 14.20 21.16
N PRO A 523 1.63 15.36 20.48
CA PRO A 523 1.28 15.55 19.06
C PRO A 523 2.00 14.66 18.04
N LEU A 524 2.85 13.73 18.48
CA LEU A 524 3.70 12.87 17.64
C LEU A 524 3.15 11.43 17.45
N GLU A 525 2.07 11.04 18.15
CA GLU A 525 1.42 9.73 17.93
C GLU A 525 0.33 9.83 16.85
N GLN A 526 0.60 9.22 15.71
CA GLN A 526 0.02 9.54 14.41
C GLN A 526 -1.35 8.89 14.12
N TYR A 527 -2.32 8.89 15.04
CA TYR A 527 -3.69 8.44 14.76
C TYR A 527 -4.76 9.27 15.51
N ASP A 528 -5.37 10.22 14.81
CA ASP A 528 -6.37 11.17 15.34
C ASP A 528 -7.80 10.58 15.46
N TYR A 529 -8.02 9.59 16.33
CA TYR A 529 -9.38 9.25 16.78
C TYR A 529 -9.41 8.95 18.28
N GLU A 530 -10.47 9.40 18.95
CA GLU A 530 -10.67 9.19 20.38
C GLU A 530 -11.90 8.27 20.59
N ASP A 531 -11.68 7.06 21.14
CA ASP A 531 -12.79 6.21 21.58
C ASP A 531 -13.35 6.75 22.90
N PRO A 532 -14.60 7.25 22.92
CA PRO A 532 -15.20 7.83 24.11
C PRO A 532 -15.30 6.89 25.31
N LEU A 533 -15.27 5.56 25.09
CA LEU A 533 -15.36 4.55 26.15
C LEU A 533 -14.03 3.84 26.41
N ASN A 534 -13.00 4.07 25.58
CA ASN A 534 -11.73 3.35 25.63
C ASN A 534 -11.91 1.82 25.69
N LEU A 535 -12.85 1.29 24.89
CA LEU A 535 -13.23 -0.12 24.81
C LEU A 535 -12.87 -0.76 23.45
N HIS A 536 -12.46 0.05 22.48
CA HIS A 536 -11.96 -0.42 21.20
C HIS A 536 -10.43 -0.26 21.17
N PRO A 537 -9.68 -1.36 20.95
CA PRO A 537 -8.22 -1.30 20.92
C PRO A 537 -7.72 -0.60 19.66
N TYR A 538 -6.56 0.04 19.78
CA TYR A 538 -5.85 0.61 18.64
C TYR A 538 -5.16 -0.50 17.85
N TYR A 539 -5.08 -0.34 16.54
CA TYR A 539 -4.31 -1.22 15.67
C TYR A 539 -3.12 -0.45 15.12
N TYR A 540 -1.93 -0.83 15.56
CA TYR A 540 -0.67 -0.25 15.10
C TYR A 540 -0.32 -0.83 13.74
N TYR A 541 -0.47 -0.01 12.72
CA TYR A 541 -0.26 -0.41 11.33
C TYR A 541 1.17 -0.91 11.05
N ASP A 542 2.18 -0.19 11.55
CA ASP A 542 3.61 -0.48 11.27
C ASP A 542 4.06 -1.85 11.80
N VAL A 543 3.61 -2.19 13.00
CA VAL A 543 3.91 -3.47 13.66
C VAL A 543 2.81 -4.52 13.46
N ARG A 544 1.67 -4.12 12.87
CA ARG A 544 0.47 -4.94 12.63
C ARG A 544 -0.12 -5.58 13.89
N GLU A 545 -0.01 -4.88 15.02
CA GLU A 545 -0.44 -5.38 16.32
C GLU A 545 -1.59 -4.57 16.92
N LEU A 546 -2.48 -5.27 17.63
CA LEU A 546 -3.49 -4.65 18.48
C LEU A 546 -2.87 -4.22 19.81
N SER A 547 -3.22 -3.03 20.27
CA SER A 547 -2.85 -2.48 21.57
C SER A 547 -3.20 -3.42 22.73
N GLU A 548 -2.64 -3.13 23.91
CA GLU A 548 -2.87 -3.95 25.10
C GLU A 548 -4.36 -4.10 25.41
N LEU A 549 -4.77 -5.35 25.64
CA LEU A 549 -6.17 -5.72 25.88
C LEU A 549 -6.45 -5.89 27.37
N THR A 550 -7.45 -5.18 27.86
CA THR A 550 -7.96 -5.37 29.23
C THR A 550 -8.65 -6.73 29.40
N SER A 551 -8.95 -7.13 30.63
CA SER A 551 -9.74 -8.34 30.94
C SER A 551 -11.16 -8.34 30.34
N LYS A 552 -11.68 -7.16 29.96
CA LYS A 552 -13.05 -6.97 29.43
C LYS A 552 -13.19 -7.43 27.97
N HIS A 553 -12.09 -7.54 27.23
CA HIS A 553 -12.08 -7.91 25.82
C HIS A 553 -12.23 -9.43 25.66
N VAL A 554 -13.34 -9.88 25.07
CA VAL A 554 -13.62 -11.31 24.82
C VAL A 554 -13.14 -11.73 23.44
N PHE A 555 -13.31 -10.85 22.43
CA PHE A 555 -12.82 -11.08 21.08
C PHE A 555 -12.34 -9.77 20.47
N VAL A 556 -11.19 -9.79 19.80
CA VAL A 556 -10.66 -8.68 19.03
C VAL A 556 -10.11 -9.20 17.72
N PHE A 557 -10.36 -8.44 16.66
CA PHE A 557 -9.89 -8.69 15.31
C PHE A 557 -9.25 -7.43 14.74
N GLY A 558 -8.13 -7.61 14.05
CA GLY A 558 -7.47 -6.58 13.25
C GLY A 558 -7.03 -7.17 11.92
N ALA A 559 -7.28 -6.46 10.82
CA ALA A 559 -6.78 -6.80 9.50
C ALA A 559 -6.38 -5.54 8.76
N SER A 560 -5.35 -5.65 7.92
CA SER A 560 -4.91 -4.58 7.04
C SER A 560 -4.60 -5.12 5.65
N VAL A 561 -4.73 -4.26 4.64
CA VAL A 561 -4.28 -4.53 3.27
C VAL A 561 -3.30 -3.45 2.89
N ASP A 562 -2.11 -3.86 2.43
CA ASP A 562 -1.05 -2.97 1.98
C ASP A 562 -0.62 -3.31 0.56
N ASN A 563 -1.06 -2.48 -0.38
CA ASN A 563 -0.63 -2.58 -1.75
C ASN A 563 0.60 -1.67 -1.96
N ASN A 564 1.79 -2.18 -1.58
CA ASN A 564 3.07 -1.54 -1.90
C ASN A 564 3.34 -1.46 -3.42
N ASP A 565 2.54 -2.14 -4.24
CA ASP A 565 2.57 -2.11 -5.69
C ASP A 565 1.58 -1.10 -6.31
N GLY A 566 0.74 -0.46 -5.48
CA GLY A 566 -0.34 0.43 -5.90
C GLY A 566 -1.44 -0.23 -6.75
N SER A 567 -1.43 -1.56 -6.86
CA SER A 567 -2.44 -2.34 -7.56
C SER A 567 -3.45 -2.85 -6.54
N TRP A 568 -4.74 -2.84 -6.88
CA TRP A 568 -5.79 -3.26 -5.94
C TRP A 568 -6.16 -4.73 -6.09
N HIS A 569 -5.25 -5.56 -6.60
CA HIS A 569 -5.65 -6.73 -7.37
C HIS A 569 -4.79 -7.96 -7.11
N MET A 570 -5.50 -9.10 -7.08
CA MET A 570 -5.03 -10.41 -6.69
C MET A 570 -4.25 -11.08 -7.82
N ASP A 571 -2.92 -10.90 -7.83
CA ASP A 571 -2.02 -11.70 -8.66
C ASP A 571 -1.30 -12.82 -7.90
N SER A 572 -1.59 -13.02 -6.61
CA SER A 572 -1.21 -14.27 -5.97
C SER A 572 -2.32 -15.31 -6.18
N PRO A 573 -1.98 -16.56 -6.57
CA PRO A 573 -2.93 -17.67 -6.58
C PRO A 573 -3.57 -17.94 -5.20
N ASN A 574 -3.13 -17.25 -4.13
CA ASN A 574 -3.79 -17.18 -2.84
C ASN A 574 -4.24 -15.73 -2.52
N VAL A 575 -5.55 -15.52 -2.38
CA VAL A 575 -6.15 -14.27 -1.85
C VAL A 575 -5.53 -13.84 -0.52
N ALA A 576 -5.02 -14.82 0.24
CA ALA A 576 -4.36 -14.64 1.52
C ALA A 576 -3.09 -13.78 1.46
N ASP A 577 -2.45 -13.63 0.30
CA ASP A 577 -1.14 -12.97 0.19
C ASP A 577 -1.21 -11.43 0.04
N LEU A 578 -2.40 -10.86 -0.18
CA LEU A 578 -2.64 -9.40 -0.15
C LEU A 578 -2.98 -8.87 1.24
N TRP A 579 -3.56 -9.74 2.05
CA TRP A 579 -3.90 -9.40 3.41
C TRP A 579 -2.65 -9.50 4.24
N ALA A 580 -2.42 -8.46 5.03
CA ALA A 580 -1.55 -8.65 6.15
C ALA A 580 -2.12 -9.76 7.04
N PRO A 581 -1.25 -10.50 7.75
CA PRO A 581 -1.68 -11.50 8.70
C PRO A 581 -2.76 -10.92 9.63
N ILE A 582 -3.89 -11.63 9.73
CA ILE A 582 -4.98 -11.17 10.60
C ILE A 582 -4.56 -11.34 12.06
N CYS A 583 -4.80 -10.31 12.85
CA CYS A 583 -4.57 -10.34 14.29
C CYS A 583 -5.88 -10.69 14.99
N ILE A 584 -5.95 -11.87 15.63
CA ILE A 584 -7.10 -12.27 16.44
C ILE A 584 -6.62 -12.52 17.87
N LYS A 585 -7.30 -11.91 18.83
CA LYS A 585 -7.11 -12.16 20.26
C LYS A 585 -8.45 -12.55 20.88
N ALA A 586 -8.47 -13.63 21.66
CA ALA A 586 -9.68 -14.13 22.31
C ALA A 586 -9.41 -14.42 23.79
N LYS A 587 -10.41 -14.18 24.64
CA LYS A 587 -10.44 -14.57 26.06
C LYS A 587 -11.74 -15.29 26.37
N SER A 588 -11.70 -16.23 27.30
CA SER A 588 -12.91 -16.94 27.73
C SER A 588 -13.91 -15.95 28.36
N ALA A 589 -15.18 -16.13 28.04
CA ALA A 589 -16.29 -15.41 28.66
C ALA A 589 -16.85 -16.12 29.91
N ASP A 590 -16.25 -17.22 30.37
CA ASP A 590 -16.78 -18.05 31.46
C ASP A 590 -16.90 -17.28 32.77
N TYR A 591 -15.91 -16.43 33.09
CA TYR A 591 -15.97 -15.58 34.28
C TYR A 591 -17.22 -14.68 34.23
N ILE A 592 -17.48 -14.02 33.11
CA ILE A 592 -18.61 -13.11 32.94
C ILE A 592 -19.95 -13.88 32.90
N ALA A 593 -19.98 -15.05 32.29
CA ALA A 593 -21.16 -15.91 32.32
C ALA A 593 -21.50 -16.35 33.76
N SER A 594 -20.47 -16.68 34.56
CA SER A 594 -20.65 -17.05 35.97
C SER A 594 -21.20 -15.91 36.83
N VAL A 595 -20.90 -14.65 36.48
CA VAL A 595 -21.43 -13.46 37.16
C VAL A 595 -22.96 -13.45 37.06
N LEU A 596 -23.54 -13.82 35.92
CA LEU A 596 -25.00 -13.88 35.74
C LEU A 596 -25.69 -14.94 36.61
N LYS A 597 -24.95 -15.90 37.20
CA LYS A 597 -25.48 -17.00 38.03
C LYS A 597 -26.55 -17.86 37.35
N ILE A 598 -26.57 -17.90 36.01
CA ILE A 598 -27.47 -18.76 35.25
C ILE A 598 -26.81 -20.14 35.15
N PRO A 599 -27.35 -21.20 35.79
CA PRO A 599 -26.62 -22.46 36.01
C PRO A 599 -26.11 -23.15 34.74
N VAL A 600 -26.79 -22.96 33.60
CA VAL A 600 -26.48 -23.63 32.33
C VAL A 600 -25.72 -22.71 31.36
N LEU A 601 -25.59 -21.41 31.67
CA LEU A 601 -24.95 -20.45 30.77
C LEU A 601 -23.43 -20.49 30.93
N THR A 602 -22.75 -21.06 29.95
CA THR A 602 -21.29 -21.04 29.83
C THR A 602 -20.81 -19.78 29.09
N GLY A 603 -19.50 -19.50 29.14
CA GLY A 603 -18.91 -18.42 28.33
C GLY A 603 -19.11 -18.64 26.83
N ASP A 604 -19.06 -19.90 26.38
CA ASP A 604 -19.37 -20.30 25.00
C ASP A 604 -20.79 -19.90 24.57
N LEU A 605 -21.78 -20.30 25.38
CA LEU A 605 -23.19 -19.98 25.12
C LEU A 605 -23.45 -18.48 25.22
N LEU A 606 -22.82 -17.79 26.16
CA LEU A 606 -22.91 -16.34 26.27
C LEU A 606 -22.36 -15.64 25.02
N PHE A 607 -21.20 -16.05 24.51
CA PHE A 607 -20.61 -15.45 23.31
C PHE A 607 -21.47 -15.71 22.07
N LYS A 608 -21.99 -16.94 21.90
CA LYS A 608 -22.96 -17.25 20.82
C LYS A 608 -24.22 -16.40 20.92
N TYR A 609 -24.76 -16.23 22.12
CA TYR A 609 -25.96 -15.42 22.35
C TYR A 609 -25.76 -13.95 21.97
N VAL A 610 -24.61 -13.37 22.32
CA VAL A 610 -24.24 -12.00 21.93
C VAL A 610 -24.19 -11.86 20.41
N LEU A 611 -23.60 -12.83 19.69
CA LEU A 611 -23.57 -12.83 18.23
C LEU A 611 -24.96 -13.03 17.60
N ASP A 612 -25.82 -13.84 18.21
CA ASP A 612 -27.21 -14.07 17.75
C ASP A 612 -28.05 -12.79 17.83
N CYS A 613 -27.90 -12.05 18.92
CA CYS A 613 -28.62 -10.80 19.16
C CYS A 613 -28.10 -9.62 18.32
N LEU A 614 -26.78 -9.48 18.20
CA LEU A 614 -26.16 -8.31 17.56
C LEU A 614 -25.81 -8.50 16.09
N GLN A 615 -25.69 -9.75 15.61
CA GLN A 615 -25.40 -10.12 14.22
C GLN A 615 -24.31 -9.23 13.57
N PRO A 616 -23.12 -9.15 14.16
CA PRO A 616 -22.12 -8.19 13.72
C PRO A 616 -21.53 -8.55 12.35
N THR A 617 -21.23 -7.54 11.55
CA THR A 617 -20.52 -7.68 10.28
C THR A 617 -19.49 -6.56 10.12
N ILE A 618 -18.34 -6.88 9.53
CA ILE A 618 -17.32 -5.90 9.19
C ILE A 618 -17.61 -5.38 7.78
N GLN A 619 -17.96 -4.09 7.70
CA GLN A 619 -18.31 -3.42 6.45
C GLN A 619 -17.10 -3.26 5.50
N ASN A 620 -17.37 -2.82 4.28
CA ASN A 620 -16.34 -2.53 3.26
C ASN A 620 -15.39 -3.71 3.01
N ASN A 621 -15.94 -4.93 2.89
CA ASN A 621 -15.21 -6.18 2.65
C ASN A 621 -14.21 -6.58 3.75
N GLY A 622 -14.27 -5.98 4.94
CA GLY A 622 -13.42 -6.39 6.07
C GLY A 622 -13.74 -7.77 6.65
N GLU A 623 -14.88 -8.36 6.27
CA GLU A 623 -15.24 -9.74 6.63
C GLU A 623 -14.52 -10.79 5.74
N THR A 624 -14.09 -10.39 4.54
CA THR A 624 -13.40 -11.23 3.56
C THR A 624 -12.15 -11.94 4.10
N PRO A 625 -11.17 -11.27 4.75
CA PRO A 625 -9.96 -11.94 5.24
C PRO A 625 -10.29 -12.98 6.31
N LEU A 626 -11.22 -12.65 7.20
CA LEU A 626 -11.70 -13.56 8.23
C LEU A 626 -12.36 -14.79 7.60
N LYS A 627 -13.17 -14.59 6.55
CA LYS A 627 -13.82 -15.68 5.81
C LYS A 627 -12.81 -16.60 5.12
N TYR A 628 -11.79 -16.06 4.46
CA TYR A 628 -10.74 -16.86 3.83
C TYR A 628 -9.95 -17.67 4.86
N TRP A 629 -9.57 -17.04 5.97
CA TRP A 629 -8.85 -17.73 7.04
C TRP A 629 -9.66 -18.89 7.63
N ILE A 630 -10.94 -18.66 7.95
CA ILE A 630 -11.85 -19.70 8.44
C ILE A 630 -12.06 -20.82 7.40
N ASN A 631 -12.23 -20.49 6.12
CA ASN A 631 -12.33 -21.50 5.06
C ASN A 631 -11.06 -22.35 4.96
N GLY A 632 -9.89 -21.73 5.14
CA GLY A 632 -8.60 -22.42 5.23
C GLY A 632 -8.57 -23.43 6.37
N LEU A 633 -8.98 -23.03 7.58
CA LEU A 633 -9.08 -23.93 8.74
C LEU A 633 -10.08 -25.09 8.50
N LYS A 634 -11.24 -24.80 7.90
CA LYS A 634 -12.23 -25.84 7.53
C LYS A 634 -11.64 -26.84 6.55
N SER A 635 -10.90 -26.36 5.54
CA SER A 635 -10.29 -27.23 4.52
C SER A 635 -9.19 -28.16 5.10
N LYS A 636 -8.49 -27.70 6.14
CA LYS A 636 -7.47 -28.48 6.86
C LYS A 636 -8.07 -29.46 7.89
N GLY A 637 -9.35 -29.30 8.22
CA GLY A 637 -10.02 -30.06 9.28
C GLY A 637 -9.75 -29.52 10.69
N ASP A 638 -9.14 -28.33 10.81
CA ASP A 638 -8.82 -27.70 12.09
C ASP A 638 -10.07 -27.21 12.83
N ILE A 639 -11.14 -26.89 12.07
CA ILE A 639 -12.47 -26.56 12.61
C ILE A 639 -13.56 -27.30 11.82
N PRO A 640 -14.70 -27.65 12.48
CA PRO A 640 -15.77 -28.38 11.83
C PRO A 640 -16.51 -27.55 10.78
N ILE A 641 -16.97 -28.22 9.71
CA ILE A 641 -17.80 -27.62 8.66
C ILE A 641 -19.25 -27.42 9.15
N GLU A 642 -19.74 -28.37 9.94
CA GLU A 642 -21.08 -28.39 10.55
C GLU A 642 -20.96 -28.60 12.07
N PRO A 643 -21.86 -28.02 12.90
CA PRO A 643 -22.97 -27.15 12.51
C PRO A 643 -22.50 -25.77 12.03
N LYS A 644 -23.25 -25.15 11.13
CA LYS A 644 -23.02 -23.75 10.73
C LYS A 644 -23.11 -22.82 11.94
N GLN A 645 -22.03 -22.10 12.20
CA GLN A 645 -21.92 -21.10 13.27
C GLN A 645 -21.56 -19.73 12.70
N HIS A 646 -21.70 -18.68 13.51
CA HIS A 646 -21.27 -17.33 13.14
C HIS A 646 -19.77 -17.30 12.83
N LEU A 647 -19.35 -16.51 11.85
CA LEU A 647 -17.95 -16.45 11.41
C LEU A 647 -17.00 -16.06 12.57
N TRP A 648 -17.42 -15.08 13.37
CA TRP A 648 -16.68 -14.62 14.55
C TRP A 648 -16.62 -15.68 15.66
N TYR A 649 -17.61 -16.57 15.76
CA TYR A 649 -17.58 -17.67 16.72
C TYR A 649 -16.50 -18.69 16.37
N HIS A 650 -16.41 -19.09 15.11
CA HIS A 650 -15.33 -19.96 14.65
C HIS A 650 -13.95 -19.35 14.94
N ALA A 651 -13.81 -18.04 14.72
CA ALA A 651 -12.56 -17.34 14.96
C ALA A 651 -12.19 -17.25 16.45
N TRP A 652 -13.15 -16.87 17.29
CA TRP A 652 -12.98 -16.81 18.74
C TRP A 652 -12.63 -18.19 19.33
N ASN A 653 -13.39 -19.23 18.98
CA ASN A 653 -13.18 -20.58 19.52
C ASN A 653 -11.83 -21.18 19.08
N HIS A 654 -11.41 -20.95 17.84
CA HIS A 654 -10.10 -21.39 17.37
C HIS A 654 -8.95 -20.67 18.09
N ALA A 655 -9.07 -19.35 18.29
CA ALA A 655 -8.07 -18.57 19.02
C ALA A 655 -7.99 -18.95 20.50
N LEU A 656 -9.10 -19.32 21.14
CA LEU A 656 -9.12 -19.80 22.53
C LEU A 656 -8.41 -21.13 22.73
N ASN A 657 -8.57 -22.07 21.79
CA ASN A 657 -8.06 -23.43 21.91
C ASN A 657 -6.59 -23.59 21.46
N GLY A 658 -5.80 -22.51 21.53
CA GLY A 658 -4.37 -22.54 21.24
C GLY A 658 -4.01 -22.52 19.76
N GLY A 659 -4.92 -22.07 18.89
CA GLY A 659 -4.62 -21.76 17.49
C GLY A 659 -3.45 -20.78 17.41
N LYS A 660 -2.25 -21.28 17.11
CA LYS A 660 -1.05 -20.46 16.99
C LYS A 660 -1.25 -19.37 15.93
N PHE A 661 -0.86 -18.17 16.33
CA PHE A 661 -0.66 -16.97 15.53
C PHE A 661 0.04 -17.26 14.20
N ILE A 662 -0.34 -16.53 13.16
CA ILE A 662 0.43 -16.39 11.94
C ILE A 662 0.88 -14.92 11.90
N TYR A 663 2.19 -14.69 11.98
CA TYR A 663 2.86 -13.44 11.60
C TYR A 663 3.06 -13.38 10.10
#